data_AF-A0A9W8N4B9-F1
#
_entry.id   AF-A0A9W8N4B9-F1
#
_cell.length_a   1.000
_cell.length_b   1.000
_cell.length_c   1.000
_cell.angle_alpha   90.00
_cell.angle_beta   90.00
_cell.angle_gamma   90.00
#
_symmetry.space_group_name_H-M   'P 1'
#
loop_
_entity.id
_entity.type
_entity.pdbx_description
1 polymer ?
#
loop_
_entity_poly.entity_id
_entity_poly.type
_entity_poly.pdbx_seq_one_letter_code
_entity_poly.pdbx_strand_id
1 'polypeptide(L)'
;MGIRRAHTATHRRHPEPRPAHSRLLCPPMAWKEWRGQRGSVDGYVLRRQVRAHARTAELAALGGIPCVHRCGPGRPNGCASVGVGRDRFVGVSYEAVVDPRSAGRPDAPRPSIHQRRASVRSITIEASGKSIAVEAKILREGTHIATVASKFFIKGKFSHEQTTFQVKDEPLIELKVQSDIDEVVLRDRSWLKLEDPSTSLINKTLAFQLHTKSQRENAATNLTVRGTVEEKLWNGNRRKLGSVEFDAPESHGNPVVEFLSRKGQVIDGRVPLKNPGWTGDSEVSVLAPSHTHLYAKLSGDCNPIHGSSVFAEIAELPGPIMHGMYTMAVSRRVVEDMVIPGEPERLRRFDASFVSIVRPGDRVLVKIAHVAMKDGNMIFDVVAQLEESGEEVLRGEAEIVQPSTAYIFTGQGSQSVGMGMALYDSCPVAKSIYDEMNRHLRDLYGFSILNLIRENPKEITLHFRGRQGQKILSNYLDLKTELPTEDGGRRSAPIIPGLTRNSTSYTFSEARGLLYSTHFAQPAIILVEKAMFEHMRSKGLVQEGAMFAGHSLGEYGALSSMAPFVDFKDMLSTAFYRGLMMQFAIPRDENGQTGYSMMAANPGRVGKHFDDNALKALVRYIAQESGKLLEIVNLNVEGDQYVCAGHVQNLSCLTTVLNAIAERKVQPIAIEEFLTASSPQATTFGATIAQHIAQSRSLPLDVDIPRGKATILLKGIDVPFHSARMRFWIPTFRNFFLDHVKKEDIRLDQLAGNFVPNVLGKAFSLEKNFIQEASVITGSTILEGLVH
;
A
#
# COMPACT_ATOMS: atom_id res chain seq x y z
N MET A 1 34.80 -42.12 -11.85
CA MET A 1 35.32 -42.11 -13.23
C MET A 1 34.14 -41.71 -14.11
N GLY A 2 34.01 -40.54 -14.72
CA GLY A 2 34.98 -39.72 -15.43
C GLY A 2 34.54 -39.67 -16.90
N ILE A 3 34.28 -38.45 -17.41
CA ILE A 3 34.19 -38.01 -18.82
C ILE A 3 32.79 -37.67 -19.40
N ARG A 4 32.52 -36.34 -19.38
CA ARG A 4 32.16 -35.40 -20.47
C ARG A 4 31.10 -35.75 -21.54
N ARG A 5 30.04 -34.93 -21.61
CA ARG A 5 29.46 -34.33 -22.84
C ARG A 5 28.93 -32.93 -22.47
N ALA A 6 29.61 -31.84 -22.86
CA ALA A 6 29.44 -31.09 -24.12
C ALA A 6 28.13 -30.29 -24.18
N HIS A 7 28.12 -29.09 -23.59
CA HIS A 7 27.16 -28.03 -23.90
C HIS A 7 27.81 -27.06 -24.90
N THR A 8 27.20 -26.95 -26.08
CA THR A 8 27.47 -25.94 -27.09
C THR A 8 26.86 -24.60 -26.66
N ALA A 9 27.71 -23.67 -26.25
CA ALA A 9 27.35 -22.26 -26.08
C ALA A 9 27.49 -21.53 -27.42
N THR A 10 26.38 -21.03 -27.94
CA THR A 10 26.36 -20.10 -29.06
C THR A 10 26.73 -18.70 -28.56
N HIS A 11 27.93 -18.26 -28.90
CA HIS A 11 28.39 -16.88 -28.73
C HIS A 11 27.46 -15.91 -29.49
N ARG A 12 26.64 -15.15 -28.76
CA ARG A 12 26.23 -13.80 -29.19
C ARG A 12 27.13 -12.80 -28.49
N ARG A 13 27.80 -11.98 -29.30
CA ARG A 13 28.76 -10.95 -28.90
C ARG A 13 28.11 -9.97 -27.91
N HIS A 14 28.66 -9.90 -26.70
CA HIS A 14 28.52 -8.73 -25.84
C HIS A 14 29.33 -7.58 -26.47
N PRO A 15 28.80 -6.35 -26.55
CA PRO A 15 29.63 -5.20 -26.85
C PRO A 15 30.46 -4.85 -25.61
N GLU A 16 31.77 -4.75 -25.79
CA GLU A 16 32.70 -4.25 -24.77
C GLU A 16 32.33 -2.82 -24.31
N PRO A 17 32.62 -2.47 -23.05
CA PRO A 17 32.37 -1.13 -22.55
C PRO A 17 33.41 -0.16 -23.14
N ARG A 18 32.94 0.83 -23.89
CA ARG A 18 33.79 1.96 -24.31
C ARG A 18 34.25 2.74 -23.07
N PRO A 19 35.52 3.18 -23.00
CA PRO A 19 35.94 4.13 -21.98
C PRO A 19 35.35 5.50 -22.36
N ALA A 20 34.28 5.91 -21.67
CA ALA A 20 33.73 7.25 -21.82
C ALA A 20 34.57 8.22 -20.97
N HIS A 21 35.72 8.62 -21.49
CA HIS A 21 36.28 9.93 -21.15
C HIS A 21 35.47 11.01 -21.86
N SER A 22 34.27 11.30 -21.36
CA SER A 22 33.56 12.54 -21.69
C SER A 22 33.84 13.56 -20.59
N ARG A 23 34.85 14.40 -20.81
CA ARG A 23 34.88 15.73 -20.20
C ARG A 23 33.66 16.48 -20.70
N LEU A 24 32.55 16.40 -19.96
CA LEU A 24 31.43 17.32 -20.12
C LEU A 24 31.89 18.67 -19.56
N LEU A 25 32.47 19.48 -20.44
CA LEU A 25 32.48 20.92 -20.27
C LEU A 25 31.01 21.37 -20.27
N CYS A 26 30.41 21.51 -19.09
CA CYS A 26 29.19 22.27 -18.92
C CYS A 26 29.47 23.70 -19.43
N PRO A 27 28.80 24.18 -20.49
CA PRO A 27 28.86 25.60 -20.80
C PRO A 27 28.17 26.37 -19.67
N PRO A 28 28.58 27.62 -19.38
CA PRO A 28 27.94 28.44 -18.38
C PRO A 28 26.48 28.64 -18.79
N MET A 29 25.55 27.99 -18.09
CA MET A 29 24.12 28.19 -18.31
C MET A 29 23.77 29.65 -18.00
N ALA A 30 23.72 30.45 -19.07
CA ALA A 30 23.10 31.74 -19.07
C ALA A 30 21.63 31.57 -18.68
N TRP A 31 21.21 32.34 -17.68
CA TRP A 31 19.91 32.47 -17.04
C TRP A 31 18.66 32.68 -17.94
N LYS A 32 18.73 32.43 -19.26
CA LYS A 32 17.66 32.72 -20.22
C LYS A 32 16.57 31.64 -20.31
N GLU A 33 16.79 30.41 -19.84
CA GLU A 33 15.77 29.35 -19.88
C GLU A 33 14.87 29.27 -18.64
N TRP A 34 15.00 30.21 -17.69
CA TRP A 34 14.10 30.33 -16.53
C TRP A 34 12.66 30.81 -16.90
N ARG A 35 12.38 31.06 -18.18
CA ARG A 35 11.03 31.45 -18.66
C ARG A 35 10.13 30.28 -19.06
N GLY A 36 10.67 29.06 -19.21
CA GLY A 36 9.93 27.93 -19.79
C GLY A 36 9.23 26.97 -18.82
N GLN A 37 9.62 26.92 -17.53
CA GLN A 37 9.07 25.97 -16.56
C GLN A 37 8.57 26.67 -15.29
N ARG A 38 7.43 27.37 -15.40
CA ARG A 38 6.69 27.90 -14.25
C ARG A 38 5.65 26.86 -13.81
N GLY A 39 6.11 25.79 -13.14
CA GLY A 39 5.34 24.55 -13.01
C GLY A 39 4.85 24.11 -11.62
N SER A 40 5.46 24.50 -10.49
CA SER A 40 5.05 23.96 -9.18
C SER A 40 4.45 25.00 -8.23
N VAL A 41 3.44 24.58 -7.47
CA VAL A 41 2.80 25.33 -6.36
C VAL A 41 3.84 25.73 -5.30
N ASP A 42 4.94 24.98 -5.19
CA ASP A 42 5.96 25.10 -4.16
C ASP A 42 6.89 26.32 -4.32
N GLY A 43 7.20 26.72 -5.55
CA GLY A 43 8.00 27.93 -5.81
C GLY A 43 7.31 29.23 -5.40
N TYR A 44 6.00 29.20 -5.16
CA TYR A 44 5.19 30.33 -4.68
C TYR A 44 5.05 30.34 -3.15
N VAL A 45 5.14 29.18 -2.51
CA VAL A 45 5.04 28.97 -1.06
C VAL A 45 6.26 29.58 -0.34
N LEU A 46 7.48 29.40 -0.86
CA LEU A 46 8.70 29.99 -0.29
C LEU A 46 8.70 31.55 -0.26
N ARG A 47 8.04 32.22 -1.23
CA ARG A 47 8.22 33.67 -1.50
C ARG A 47 7.62 34.64 -0.49
N ARG A 48 6.65 34.20 0.32
CA ARG A 48 5.95 35.07 1.29
C ARG A 48 5.91 34.48 2.71
N GLN A 49 6.62 33.37 2.95
CA GLN A 49 6.65 32.65 4.22
C GLN A 49 7.73 33.17 5.18
N VAL A 50 8.95 33.39 4.69
CA VAL A 50 10.08 33.84 5.52
C VAL A 50 9.74 35.15 6.26
N ARG A 51 9.05 36.08 5.60
CA ARG A 51 8.63 37.36 6.20
C ARG A 51 7.57 37.22 7.30
N ALA A 52 6.66 36.24 7.21
CA ALA A 52 5.62 36.02 8.21
C ALA A 52 6.19 35.29 9.43
N HIS A 53 7.01 34.25 9.21
CA HIS A 53 7.71 33.53 10.28
C HIS A 53 8.71 34.42 11.02
N ALA A 54 9.53 35.19 10.31
CA ALA A 54 10.48 36.12 10.93
C ALA A 54 9.75 37.19 11.75
N ARG A 55 8.66 37.78 11.23
CA ARG A 55 7.85 38.76 12.00
C ARG A 55 7.15 38.16 13.22
N THR A 56 6.62 36.94 13.11
CA THR A 56 5.97 36.26 14.25
C THR A 56 7.00 35.86 15.31
N ALA A 57 8.18 35.37 14.90
CA ALA A 57 9.29 35.10 15.80
C ALA A 57 9.82 36.39 16.46
N GLU A 58 9.88 37.50 15.70
CA GLU A 58 10.30 38.82 16.17
C GLU A 58 9.32 39.39 17.21
N LEU A 59 8.01 39.35 16.93
CA LEU A 59 6.97 39.79 17.88
C LEU A 59 6.98 38.95 19.16
N ALA A 60 7.22 37.64 19.06
CA ALA A 60 7.33 36.75 20.20
C ALA A 60 8.62 36.98 21.00
N ALA A 61 9.74 37.29 20.35
CA ALA A 61 11.01 37.62 21.00
C ALA A 61 10.95 38.94 21.80
N LEU A 62 10.09 39.87 21.36
CA LEU A 62 9.86 41.17 21.99
C LEU A 62 8.80 41.16 23.12
N GLY A 63 8.30 39.99 23.53
CA GLY A 63 7.36 39.86 24.66
C GLY A 63 5.91 40.23 24.37
N GLY A 64 5.50 40.37 23.11
CA GLY A 64 4.13 40.73 22.73
C GLY A 64 3.22 39.53 22.50
N ILE A 65 2.16 39.39 23.30
CA ILE A 65 1.01 38.50 23.03
C ILE A 65 0.34 38.92 21.71
N PRO A 66 0.01 38.02 20.76
CA PRO A 66 -0.75 38.41 19.58
C PRO A 66 -2.24 38.48 19.93
N CYS A 67 -2.71 39.65 20.38
CA CYS A 67 -4.13 40.00 20.26
C CYS A 67 -4.40 40.45 18.83
N VAL A 68 -5.15 39.64 18.10
CA VAL A 68 -5.71 39.96 16.79
C VAL A 68 -6.75 41.07 16.98
N HIS A 69 -6.51 42.32 16.56
CA HIS A 69 -7.54 43.22 16.03
C HIS A 69 -6.96 44.42 15.27
N ARG A 70 -7.65 44.80 14.18
CA ARG A 70 -7.35 45.92 13.27
C ARG A 70 -7.39 47.26 14.01
N CYS A 71 -6.41 48.14 13.82
CA CYS A 71 -6.58 49.60 13.94
C CYS A 71 -5.67 50.36 12.97
N GLY A 72 -6.21 51.44 12.38
CA GLY A 72 -5.58 52.32 11.37
C GLY A 72 -4.53 53.29 11.93
N PRO A 73 -3.99 54.19 11.09
CA PRO A 73 -2.77 54.93 11.39
C PRO A 73 -3.02 56.13 12.32
N GLY A 74 -2.31 56.18 13.45
CA GLY A 74 -2.11 57.41 14.21
C GLY A 74 -2.22 57.26 15.73
N ARG A 75 -1.09 57.02 16.41
CA ARG A 75 -0.64 57.59 17.71
C ARG A 75 0.61 56.84 18.24
N PRO A 76 1.43 57.47 19.13
CA PRO A 76 2.87 57.21 19.24
C PRO A 76 3.22 55.98 20.09
N ASN A 77 4.34 55.35 19.71
CA ASN A 77 4.90 54.13 20.31
C ASN A 77 5.33 54.33 21.77
N GLY A 78 4.68 53.60 22.68
CA GLY A 78 5.17 53.34 24.03
C GLY A 78 5.24 51.83 24.28
N CYS A 79 6.38 51.22 23.99
CA CYS A 79 6.81 49.93 24.56
C CYS A 79 8.33 49.82 24.39
N ALA A 80 9.05 50.37 25.36
CA ALA A 80 10.45 50.07 25.62
C ALA A 80 10.50 48.99 26.70
N SER A 81 10.84 47.74 26.35
CA SER A 81 11.35 46.72 27.30
C SER A 81 11.66 45.36 26.65
N VAL A 82 12.52 45.29 25.63
CA VAL A 82 13.43 44.13 25.41
C VAL A 82 14.67 44.63 24.67
N GLY A 83 15.78 44.80 25.38
CA GLY A 83 17.08 45.14 24.80
C GLY A 83 17.83 43.88 24.36
N VAL A 84 17.65 43.45 23.11
CA VAL A 84 18.57 42.52 22.43
C VAL A 84 18.73 42.96 20.98
N GLY A 85 19.97 43.08 20.52
CA GLY A 85 20.28 43.45 19.15
C GLY A 85 19.79 42.41 18.14
N ARG A 86 19.16 42.89 17.06
CA ARG A 86 18.66 42.09 15.92
C ARG A 86 19.77 41.41 15.11
N ASP A 87 21.01 41.81 15.34
CA ASP A 87 22.26 41.37 14.71
C ASP A 87 22.71 39.96 15.11
N ARG A 88 22.17 39.38 16.19
CA ARG A 88 22.57 38.04 16.71
C ARG A 88 21.58 36.90 16.41
N PHE A 89 20.68 37.10 15.46
CA PHE A 89 19.63 36.15 15.09
C PHE A 89 20.15 35.11 14.10
N VAL A 90 20.02 33.82 14.43
CA VAL A 90 20.49 32.70 13.60
C VAL A 90 19.31 31.77 13.28
N GLY A 91 19.11 31.45 12.00
CA GLY A 91 18.22 30.36 11.61
C GLY A 91 18.88 29.01 11.91
N VAL A 92 18.20 28.11 12.63
CA VAL A 92 18.78 26.83 13.08
C VAL A 92 18.26 25.66 12.27
N SER A 93 16.95 25.58 12.09
CA SER A 93 16.35 24.50 11.32
C SER A 93 15.04 24.93 10.69
N TYR A 94 14.65 24.19 9.65
CA TYR A 94 13.43 24.39 8.90
C TYR A 94 12.86 23.02 8.52
N GLU A 95 11.55 22.90 8.59
CA GLU A 95 10.82 21.70 8.18
C GLU A 95 9.58 22.14 7.39
N ALA A 96 9.34 21.49 6.25
CA ALA A 96 8.09 21.60 5.51
C ALA A 96 7.48 20.21 5.31
N VAL A 97 6.21 20.09 5.65
CA VAL A 97 5.41 18.85 5.51
C VAL A 97 4.15 19.19 4.71
N VAL A 98 3.89 18.45 3.63
CA VAL A 98 2.67 18.55 2.84
C VAL A 98 1.60 17.65 3.46
N ASP A 99 0.35 18.14 3.57
CA ASP A 99 -0.75 17.33 4.07
C ASP A 99 -1.05 16.19 3.07
N PRO A 100 -1.00 14.91 3.50
CA PRO A 100 -1.28 13.76 2.64
C PRO A 100 -2.63 13.84 1.91
N ARG A 101 -3.66 14.41 2.54
CA ARG A 101 -5.02 14.49 1.98
C ARG A 101 -5.18 15.57 0.92
N SER A 102 -4.22 16.49 0.82
CA SER A 102 -4.22 17.58 -0.15
C SER A 102 -3.57 17.21 -1.48
N ALA A 103 -2.91 16.04 -1.55
CA ALA A 103 -2.15 15.55 -2.70
C ALA A 103 -3.01 15.03 -3.88
N GLY A 104 -4.33 14.91 -3.70
CA GLY A 104 -5.25 14.50 -4.75
C GLY A 104 -5.94 15.70 -5.41
N ARG A 105 -5.37 16.20 -6.52
CA ARG A 105 -6.06 16.77 -7.71
C ARG A 105 -5.04 17.49 -8.61
N PRO A 106 -4.57 16.86 -9.70
CA PRO A 106 -3.67 17.49 -10.68
C PRO A 106 -4.33 18.61 -11.50
N ASP A 107 -5.67 18.63 -11.59
CA ASP A 107 -6.42 19.41 -12.60
C ASP A 107 -7.18 20.65 -12.09
N ALA A 108 -6.83 21.23 -10.94
CA ALA A 108 -7.45 22.47 -10.50
C ALA A 108 -6.72 23.71 -11.07
N PRO A 109 -7.38 24.59 -11.86
CA PRO A 109 -6.76 25.84 -12.33
C PRO A 109 -6.43 26.75 -11.14
N ARG A 110 -5.27 27.42 -11.20
CA ARG A 110 -4.65 28.23 -10.12
C ARG A 110 -5.66 29.02 -9.25
N PRO A 111 -5.93 28.60 -7.99
CA PRO A 111 -6.59 29.45 -7.01
C PRO A 111 -5.57 29.99 -6.00
N SER A 112 -5.75 31.23 -5.59
CA SER A 112 -4.92 31.94 -4.62
C SER A 112 -4.89 31.25 -3.25
N ILE A 113 -3.74 31.21 -2.57
CA ILE A 113 -3.69 30.87 -1.13
C ILE A 113 -4.49 31.93 -0.37
N HIS A 114 -5.61 31.53 0.25
CA HIS A 114 -6.56 32.44 0.88
C HIS A 114 -6.24 32.76 2.35
N GLN A 115 -5.59 31.86 3.09
CA GLN A 115 -5.34 32.08 4.52
C GLN A 115 -4.08 31.37 5.05
N ARG A 116 -3.43 31.99 6.04
CA ARG A 116 -2.27 31.44 6.77
C ARG A 116 -2.50 31.64 8.26
N ARG A 117 -2.17 30.65 9.07
CA ARG A 117 -2.18 30.76 10.53
C ARG A 117 -0.81 30.36 11.05
N ALA A 118 -0.08 31.31 11.61
CA ALA A 118 1.20 31.09 12.24
C ALA A 118 1.05 31.15 13.77
N SER A 119 1.67 30.22 14.47
CA SER A 119 1.66 30.11 15.92
C SER A 119 3.05 29.73 16.42
N VAL A 120 3.45 30.32 17.55
CA VAL A 120 4.69 29.94 18.22
C VAL A 120 4.46 28.60 18.93
N ARG A 121 5.25 27.59 18.58
CA ARG A 121 5.20 26.24 19.18
C ARG A 121 6.05 26.16 20.45
N SER A 122 7.20 26.82 20.46
CA SER A 122 8.05 26.86 21.64
C SER A 122 8.94 28.10 21.73
N ILE A 123 9.24 28.48 22.95
CA ILE A 123 10.27 29.43 23.34
C ILE A 123 11.03 28.77 24.48
N THR A 124 12.32 28.52 24.29
CA THR A 124 13.19 27.82 25.26
C THR A 124 14.48 28.61 25.45
N ILE A 125 15.03 28.61 26.67
CA ILE A 125 16.28 29.29 27.00
C ILE A 125 17.32 28.24 27.37
N GLU A 126 18.43 28.24 26.64
CA GLU A 126 19.60 27.39 26.80
C GLU A 126 20.78 28.24 27.30
N ALA A 127 21.85 27.61 27.79
CA ALA A 127 23.02 28.34 28.31
C ALA A 127 23.69 29.25 27.26
N SER A 128 23.57 28.90 25.98
CA SER A 128 24.15 29.59 24.83
C SER A 128 23.22 30.64 24.20
N GLY A 129 21.93 30.66 24.54
CA GLY A 129 20.95 31.53 23.87
C GLY A 129 19.49 31.13 24.04
N LYS A 130 18.63 31.78 23.26
CA LYS A 130 17.18 31.56 23.25
C LYS A 130 16.74 30.92 21.94
N SER A 131 16.06 29.78 22.01
CA SER A 131 15.47 29.04 20.89
C SER A 131 13.98 29.38 20.73
N ILE A 132 13.54 29.74 19.53
CA ILE A 132 12.15 30.04 19.19
C ILE A 132 11.72 29.15 18.02
N ALA A 133 10.72 28.30 18.23
CA ALA A 133 10.11 27.49 17.16
C ALA A 133 8.74 28.06 16.78
N VAL A 134 8.56 28.30 15.48
CA VAL A 134 7.32 28.81 14.89
C VAL A 134 6.78 27.77 13.91
N GLU A 135 5.49 27.45 14.03
CA GLU A 135 4.77 26.61 13.08
C GLU A 135 3.74 27.46 12.35
N ALA A 136 3.64 27.30 11.03
CA ALA A 136 2.58 27.90 10.25
C ALA A 136 1.85 26.85 9.43
N LYS A 137 0.52 26.85 9.56
CA LYS A 137 -0.38 26.06 8.73
C LYS A 137 -0.83 26.89 7.54
N ILE A 138 -0.65 26.34 6.35
CA ILE A 138 -1.11 26.93 5.10
C ILE A 138 -2.48 26.35 4.78
N LEU A 139 -3.46 27.22 4.50
CA LEU A 139 -4.80 26.80 4.13
C LEU A 139 -5.19 27.29 2.73
N ARG A 140 -5.81 26.40 1.96
CA ARG A 140 -6.47 26.69 0.69
C ARG A 140 -7.96 26.46 0.88
N GLU A 141 -8.77 27.49 0.70
CA GLU A 141 -10.24 27.40 0.84
C GLU A 141 -10.68 26.78 2.18
N GLY A 142 -9.97 27.12 3.26
CA GLY A 142 -10.23 26.56 4.60
C GLY A 142 -9.65 25.15 4.85
N THR A 143 -9.14 24.48 3.83
CA THR A 143 -8.50 23.16 3.93
C THR A 143 -7.00 23.29 4.17
N HIS A 144 -6.45 22.55 5.12
CA HIS A 144 -5.01 22.49 5.40
C HIS A 144 -4.28 21.80 4.24
N ILE A 145 -3.18 22.39 3.77
CA ILE A 145 -2.38 21.84 2.65
C ILE A 145 -0.93 21.56 3.00
N ALA A 146 -0.36 22.31 3.94
CA ALA A 146 1.02 22.13 4.37
C ALA A 146 1.27 22.80 5.72
N THR A 147 2.26 22.28 6.44
CA THR A 147 2.81 22.85 7.66
C THR A 147 4.25 23.23 7.41
N VAL A 148 4.62 24.42 7.85
CA VAL A 148 6.01 24.90 7.83
C VAL A 148 6.45 25.24 9.24
N ALA A 149 7.43 24.51 9.74
CA ALA A 149 8.08 24.78 11.02
C ALA A 149 9.45 25.41 10.80
N SER A 150 9.81 26.38 11.63
CA SER A 150 11.12 27.02 11.60
C SER A 150 11.61 27.23 13.02
N LYS A 151 12.87 26.91 13.28
CA LYS A 151 13.54 27.15 14.55
C LYS A 151 14.58 28.24 14.37
N PHE A 152 14.49 29.27 15.21
CA PHE A 152 15.43 30.36 15.29
C PHE A 152 16.16 30.33 16.62
N PHE A 153 17.38 30.84 16.65
CA PHE A 153 18.20 30.93 17.83
C PHE A 153 18.81 32.31 17.95
N ILE A 154 18.72 32.87 19.15
CA ILE A 154 19.25 34.18 19.48
C ILE A 154 20.42 33.94 20.43
N LYS A 155 21.65 34.22 19.96
CA LYS A 155 22.86 34.08 20.77
C LYS A 155 22.85 35.12 21.89
N GLY A 156 23.11 34.69 23.12
CA GLY A 156 23.23 35.60 24.27
C GLY A 156 22.88 34.94 25.61
N LYS A 157 22.99 35.71 26.69
CA LYS A 157 22.52 35.29 28.02
C LYS A 157 21.15 35.89 28.28
N PHE A 158 20.19 35.05 28.67
CA PHE A 158 18.83 35.46 28.98
C PHE A 158 18.49 35.07 30.41
N SER A 159 17.75 35.91 31.15
CA SER A 159 17.35 35.61 32.52
C SER A 159 16.31 34.49 32.57
N HIS A 160 16.40 33.64 33.60
CA HIS A 160 15.45 32.54 33.84
C HIS A 160 14.07 33.01 34.33
N GLU A 161 13.89 34.30 34.58
CA GLU A 161 12.62 34.94 34.99
C GLU A 161 11.64 35.13 33.82
N GLN A 162 12.07 34.88 32.58
CA GLN A 162 11.20 34.96 31.41
C GLN A 162 10.35 33.70 31.26
N THR A 163 9.04 33.88 31.06
CA THR A 163 8.11 32.79 30.75
C THR A 163 8.53 32.08 29.46
N THR A 164 8.81 30.79 29.56
CA THR A 164 9.13 29.92 28.41
C THR A 164 8.08 28.82 28.30
N PHE A 165 7.88 28.30 27.10
CA PHE A 165 6.93 27.20 26.89
C PHE A 165 7.34 26.33 25.71
N GLN A 166 6.89 25.08 25.71
CA GLN A 166 7.08 24.16 24.60
C GLN A 166 5.85 23.28 24.43
N VAL A 167 5.29 23.26 23.22
CA VAL A 167 4.23 22.34 22.83
C VAL A 167 4.82 21.29 21.89
N LYS A 168 4.69 20.02 22.26
CA LYS A 168 5.22 18.86 21.54
C LYS A 168 4.12 17.85 21.26
N ASP A 169 4.04 17.39 20.02
CA ASP A 169 3.23 16.22 19.68
C ASP A 169 4.11 14.99 19.92
N GLU A 170 3.65 14.07 20.76
CA GLU A 170 4.40 12.87 21.08
C GLU A 170 4.15 11.81 19.99
N PRO A 171 5.14 10.93 19.73
CA PRO A 171 4.93 9.83 18.80
C PRO A 171 3.82 8.90 19.31
N LEU A 172 3.17 8.21 18.39
CA LEU A 172 2.17 7.21 18.75
C LEU A 172 2.83 6.10 19.57
N ILE A 173 2.26 5.77 20.73
CA ILE A 173 2.76 4.67 21.57
C ILE A 173 1.69 3.59 21.63
N GLU A 174 2.04 2.35 21.27
CA GLU A 174 1.18 1.19 21.41
C GLU A 174 1.56 0.36 22.65
N LEU A 175 0.60 0.03 23.50
CA LEU A 175 0.79 -0.78 24.70
C LEU A 175 -0.14 -1.98 24.66
N LYS A 176 0.43 -3.19 24.71
CA LYS A 176 -0.33 -4.43 24.76
C LYS A 176 -0.58 -4.83 26.20
N VAL A 177 -1.85 -4.96 26.59
CA VAL A 177 -2.25 -5.38 27.94
C VAL A 177 -2.41 -6.89 27.94
N GLN A 178 -1.50 -7.63 28.60
CA GLN A 178 -1.47 -9.09 28.53
C GLN A 178 -1.94 -9.78 29.80
N SER A 179 -1.96 -9.06 30.93
CA SER A 179 -2.27 -9.62 32.24
C SER A 179 -3.19 -8.72 33.05
N ASP A 180 -3.85 -9.31 34.04
CA ASP A 180 -4.65 -8.59 35.03
C ASP A 180 -3.80 -7.54 35.78
N ILE A 181 -2.51 -7.85 36.00
CA ILE A 181 -1.56 -6.94 36.65
C ILE A 181 -1.34 -5.70 35.78
N ASP A 182 -1.16 -5.87 34.46
CA ASP A 182 -0.98 -4.73 33.54
C ASP A 182 -2.22 -3.83 33.55
N GLU A 183 -3.42 -4.42 33.53
CA GLU A 183 -4.67 -3.69 33.60
C GLU A 183 -4.80 -2.91 34.92
N VAL A 184 -4.52 -3.54 36.07
CA VAL A 184 -4.57 -2.88 37.37
C VAL A 184 -3.57 -1.71 37.43
N VAL A 185 -2.34 -1.92 36.98
CA VAL A 185 -1.29 -0.87 36.96
C VAL A 185 -1.66 0.31 36.06
N LEU A 186 -2.35 0.06 34.94
CA LEU A 186 -2.85 1.12 34.05
C LEU A 186 -4.01 1.88 34.68
N ARG A 187 -4.95 1.17 35.31
CA ARG A 187 -6.13 1.78 35.95
C ARG A 187 -5.78 2.58 37.20
N ASP A 188 -4.71 2.22 37.90
CA ASP A 188 -4.17 3.00 39.03
C ASP A 188 -3.64 4.38 38.59
N ARG A 189 -3.41 4.58 37.28
CA ARG A 189 -2.95 5.88 36.76
C ARG A 189 -4.09 6.87 36.72
N SER A 190 -4.04 7.85 37.61
CA SER A 190 -5.00 8.96 37.69
C SER A 190 -5.19 9.73 36.39
N TRP A 191 -4.18 9.70 35.50
CA TRP A 191 -4.21 10.37 34.20
C TRP A 191 -4.96 9.62 33.10
N LEU A 192 -5.27 8.34 33.28
CA LEU A 192 -6.04 7.56 32.31
C LEU A 192 -7.54 7.70 32.59
N LYS A 193 -8.30 8.24 31.63
CA LYS A 193 -9.75 8.43 31.73
C LYS A 193 -10.44 7.57 30.67
N LEU A 194 -11.05 6.46 31.09
CA LEU A 194 -11.85 5.63 30.19
C LEU A 194 -13.28 6.17 30.08
N GLU A 195 -13.88 6.12 28.89
CA GLU A 195 -15.27 6.52 28.67
C GLU A 195 -16.24 5.56 29.38
N ASP A 196 -15.93 4.26 29.36
CA ASP A 196 -16.62 3.23 30.13
C ASP A 196 -15.62 2.56 31.10
N PRO A 197 -15.73 2.81 32.41
CA PRO A 197 -14.87 2.21 33.42
C PRO A 197 -14.97 0.68 33.49
N SER A 198 -16.07 0.07 33.04
CA SER A 198 -16.30 -1.38 33.09
C SER A 198 -15.65 -2.15 31.94
N THR A 199 -15.21 -1.45 30.88
CA THR A 199 -14.57 -2.08 29.72
C THR A 199 -13.25 -2.72 30.11
N SER A 200 -13.13 -4.05 30.01
CA SER A 200 -11.86 -4.76 30.24
C SER A 200 -10.80 -4.36 29.20
N LEU A 201 -9.57 -4.18 29.68
CA LEU A 201 -8.40 -3.87 28.86
C LEU A 201 -7.57 -5.11 28.49
N ILE A 202 -7.81 -6.26 29.14
CA ILE A 202 -7.02 -7.48 28.92
C ILE A 202 -7.11 -7.94 27.46
N ASN A 203 -5.97 -8.37 26.91
CA ASN A 203 -5.77 -8.79 25.52
C ASN A 203 -5.99 -7.69 24.47
N LYS A 204 -6.10 -6.43 24.88
CA LYS A 204 -6.21 -5.29 23.95
C LYS A 204 -4.85 -4.64 23.69
N THR A 205 -4.73 -4.02 22.53
CA THR A 205 -3.61 -3.13 22.21
C THR A 205 -4.12 -1.70 22.24
N LEU A 206 -3.60 -0.90 23.17
CA LEU A 206 -3.97 0.49 23.38
C LEU A 206 -3.01 1.39 22.62
N ALA A 207 -3.52 2.27 21.79
CA ALA A 207 -2.79 3.28 21.04
C ALA A 207 -2.99 4.65 21.71
N PHE A 208 -1.89 5.30 22.09
CA PHE A 208 -1.87 6.58 22.78
C PHE A 208 -1.37 7.67 21.84
N GLN A 209 -2.22 8.65 21.54
CA GLN A 209 -1.86 9.84 20.77
C GLN A 209 -1.87 11.05 21.69
N LEU A 210 -0.68 11.55 22.04
CA LEU A 210 -0.48 12.51 23.13
C LEU A 210 0.12 13.83 22.65
N HIS A 211 -0.24 14.89 23.35
CA HIS A 211 0.27 16.24 23.21
C HIS A 211 0.77 16.72 24.57
N THR A 212 2.01 17.18 24.61
CA THR A 212 2.67 17.68 25.82
C THR A 212 2.88 19.18 25.70
N LYS A 213 2.38 19.93 26.68
CA LYS A 213 2.69 21.35 26.86
C LYS A 213 3.49 21.52 28.15
N SER A 214 4.70 22.04 28.05
CA SER A 214 5.48 22.50 29.21
C SER A 214 5.52 24.03 29.22
N GLN A 215 5.44 24.63 30.40
CA GLN A 215 5.53 26.06 30.62
C GLN A 215 6.40 26.30 31.85
N ARG A 216 7.44 27.11 31.72
CA ARG A 216 8.37 27.41 32.81
C ARG A 216 8.24 28.86 33.22
N GLU A 217 7.98 29.08 34.51
CA GLU A 217 7.82 30.36 35.18
C GLU A 217 8.62 30.35 36.49
N ASN A 218 9.44 31.37 36.74
CA ASN A 218 10.22 31.52 37.98
C ASN A 218 10.95 30.24 38.43
N ALA A 219 11.62 29.57 37.49
CA ALA A 219 12.32 28.28 37.64
C ALA A 219 11.45 27.02 37.84
N ALA A 220 10.15 27.14 38.12
CA ALA A 220 9.20 26.03 38.14
C ALA A 220 8.72 25.67 36.73
N THR A 221 8.61 24.38 36.41
CA THR A 221 8.07 23.89 35.12
C THR A 221 6.71 23.24 35.32
N ASN A 222 5.66 23.85 34.80
CA ASN A 222 4.32 23.27 34.76
C ASN A 222 4.17 22.41 33.51
N LEU A 223 3.65 21.20 33.66
CA LEU A 223 3.46 20.24 32.59
C LEU A 223 1.98 19.87 32.45
N THR A 224 1.47 19.94 31.22
CA THR A 224 0.13 19.50 30.84
C THR A 224 0.28 18.47 29.73
N VAL A 225 -0.23 17.26 29.94
CA VAL A 225 -0.29 16.20 28.92
C VAL A 225 -1.77 15.91 28.64
N ARG A 226 -2.13 15.90 27.36
CA ARG A 226 -3.48 15.60 26.88
C ARG A 226 -3.42 14.65 25.70
N GLY A 227 -4.42 13.81 25.51
CA GLY A 227 -4.46 12.93 24.35
C GLY A 227 -5.63 11.96 24.32
N THR A 228 -5.68 11.14 23.29
CA THR A 228 -6.68 10.08 23.13
C THR A 228 -6.06 8.71 23.41
N VAL A 229 -6.91 7.81 23.91
CA VAL A 229 -6.61 6.39 24.08
C VAL A 229 -7.57 5.62 23.20
N GLU A 230 -7.02 4.84 22.27
CA GLU A 230 -7.80 4.07 21.30
C GLU A 230 -7.42 2.59 21.39
N GLU A 231 -8.38 1.69 21.22
CA GLU A 231 -8.12 0.27 21.00
C GLU A 231 -7.80 0.03 19.54
N LYS A 232 -6.63 -0.54 19.27
CA LYS A 232 -6.28 -1.08 17.96
C LYS A 232 -6.90 -2.46 17.80
N LEU A 233 -7.86 -2.56 16.88
CA LEU A 233 -8.52 -3.80 16.48
C LEU A 233 -7.62 -4.60 15.52
N TRP A 234 -7.96 -5.87 15.33
CA TRP A 234 -7.19 -6.83 14.53
C TRP A 234 -7.03 -6.42 13.05
N ASN A 235 -8.01 -5.68 12.49
CA ASN A 235 -8.00 -5.13 11.13
C ASN A 235 -7.30 -3.76 11.01
N GLY A 236 -6.71 -3.26 12.10
CA GLY A 236 -6.08 -1.95 12.15
C GLY A 236 -7.05 -0.79 12.42
N ASN A 237 -8.35 -1.05 12.60
CA ASN A 237 -9.29 -0.03 13.08
C ASN A 237 -8.91 0.44 14.47
N ARG A 238 -9.23 1.69 14.75
CA ARG A 238 -9.06 2.28 16.08
C ARG A 238 -10.42 2.65 16.62
N ARG A 239 -10.74 2.12 17.80
CA ARG A 239 -11.94 2.48 18.55
C ARG A 239 -11.53 3.31 19.74
N LYS A 240 -12.04 4.54 19.85
CA LYS A 240 -11.79 5.37 21.02
C LYS A 240 -12.27 4.66 22.29
N LEU A 241 -11.41 4.62 23.30
CA LEU A 241 -11.70 4.07 24.63
C LEU A 241 -11.70 5.14 25.72
N GLY A 242 -10.97 6.24 25.50
CA GLY A 242 -10.75 7.22 26.54
C GLY A 242 -9.85 8.37 26.14
N SER A 243 -9.42 9.12 27.15
CA SER A 243 -8.46 10.21 27.07
C SER A 243 -7.35 10.07 28.10
N VAL A 244 -6.26 10.78 27.84
CA VAL A 244 -5.20 11.04 28.82
C VAL A 244 -5.29 12.48 29.26
N GLU A 245 -5.31 12.69 30.58
CA GLU A 245 -5.36 14.01 31.20
C GLU A 245 -4.42 14.05 32.41
N PHE A 246 -3.31 14.76 32.26
CA PHE A 246 -2.32 14.92 33.33
C PHE A 246 -1.88 16.37 33.45
N ASP A 247 -1.92 16.92 34.66
CA ASP A 247 -1.35 18.21 35.01
C ASP A 247 -0.43 18.04 36.20
N ALA A 248 0.79 18.56 36.08
CA ALA A 248 1.77 18.54 37.16
C ALA A 248 2.43 19.91 37.28
N PRO A 249 2.26 20.61 38.43
CA PRO A 249 3.09 21.74 38.77
C PRO A 249 4.51 21.25 39.10
N GLU A 250 5.53 22.08 38.87
CA GLU A 250 6.92 21.83 39.27
C GLU A 250 7.50 20.46 38.82
N SER A 251 7.21 20.06 37.59
CA SER A 251 7.68 18.79 37.04
C SER A 251 9.11 18.85 36.50
N HIS A 252 9.89 17.80 36.76
CA HIS A 252 11.22 17.60 36.19
C HIS A 252 11.22 16.71 34.92
N GLY A 253 10.07 16.16 34.53
CA GLY A 253 9.95 15.27 33.37
C GLY A 253 8.50 14.95 33.00
N ASN A 254 8.29 14.16 31.94
CA ASN A 254 6.96 13.71 31.53
C ASN A 254 6.71 12.26 31.98
N PRO A 255 6.07 12.04 33.15
CA PRO A 255 5.90 10.70 33.71
C PRO A 255 4.94 9.83 32.88
N VAL A 256 4.00 10.44 32.14
CA VAL A 256 3.07 9.72 31.26
C VAL A 256 3.85 9.09 30.10
N VAL A 257 4.62 9.91 29.39
CA VAL A 257 5.42 9.44 28.24
C VAL A 257 6.52 8.48 28.71
N GLU A 258 7.15 8.72 29.85
CA GLU A 258 8.17 7.81 30.40
C GLU A 258 7.56 6.45 30.79
N PHE A 259 6.38 6.44 31.43
CA PHE A 259 5.67 5.20 31.72
C PHE A 259 5.32 4.43 30.44
N LEU A 260 4.70 5.11 29.47
CA LEU A 260 4.29 4.51 28.21
C LEU A 260 5.47 4.05 27.35
N SER A 261 6.58 4.77 27.35
CA SER A 261 7.80 4.37 26.61
C SER A 261 8.47 3.15 27.23
N ARG A 262 8.34 2.94 28.56
CA ARG A 262 8.87 1.75 29.25
C ARG A 262 7.98 0.52 29.09
N LYS A 263 6.65 0.71 29.04
CA LYS A 263 5.67 -0.39 29.03
C LYS A 263 5.11 -0.70 27.64
N GLY A 264 5.17 0.25 26.73
CA GLY A 264 4.70 0.13 25.35
C GLY A 264 5.85 0.24 24.34
N GLN A 265 5.45 0.33 23.09
CA GLN A 265 6.31 0.46 21.93
C GLN A 265 6.00 1.77 21.21
N VAL A 266 7.03 2.57 20.97
CA VAL A 266 6.92 3.78 20.14
C VAL A 266 6.80 3.37 18.68
N ILE A 267 5.75 3.82 18.01
CA ILE A 267 5.48 3.57 16.59
C ILE A 267 5.91 4.81 15.79
N ASP A 268 7.13 4.75 15.24
CA ASP A 268 7.67 5.79 14.34
C ASP A 268 7.57 5.40 12.85
N GLY A 269 7.25 4.14 12.55
CA GLY A 269 7.12 3.61 11.17
C GLY A 269 8.44 3.55 10.39
N ARG A 270 9.51 4.21 10.86
CA ARG A 270 10.83 4.26 10.24
C ARG A 270 11.56 2.92 10.38
N VAL A 271 11.87 2.30 9.24
CA VAL A 271 12.63 1.06 9.16
C VAL A 271 13.91 1.31 8.36
N PRO A 272 15.09 1.30 9.00
CA PRO A 272 16.37 1.47 8.32
C PRO A 272 16.62 0.38 7.26
N LEU A 273 17.21 0.78 6.14
CA LEU A 273 17.66 -0.15 5.12
C LEU A 273 18.90 -0.90 5.61
N LYS A 274 19.01 -2.17 5.22
CA LYS A 274 20.20 -2.98 5.52
C LYS A 274 21.46 -2.39 4.87
N ASN A 275 21.32 -1.90 3.64
CA ASN A 275 22.38 -1.28 2.87
C ASN A 275 21.87 0.08 2.36
N PRO A 276 22.12 1.18 3.10
CA PRO A 276 21.79 2.52 2.64
C PRO A 276 22.54 2.88 1.35
N GLY A 277 21.91 3.70 0.51
CA GLY A 277 22.50 4.19 -0.74
C GLY A 277 21.47 4.41 -1.84
N TRP A 278 21.87 5.09 -2.91
CA TRP A 278 21.04 5.34 -4.08
C TRP A 278 21.70 4.75 -5.32
N THR A 279 20.90 4.13 -6.20
CA THR A 279 21.43 3.49 -7.41
C THR A 279 21.73 4.47 -8.55
N GLY A 280 21.15 5.67 -8.50
CA GLY A 280 21.46 6.76 -9.42
C GLY A 280 22.58 7.66 -8.91
N ASP A 281 22.76 8.80 -9.56
CA ASP A 281 23.70 9.83 -9.08
C ASP A 281 23.33 10.24 -7.66
N SER A 282 24.32 10.26 -6.76
CA SER A 282 24.12 10.51 -5.33
C SER A 282 24.77 11.79 -4.83
N GLU A 283 25.47 12.53 -5.69
CA GLU A 283 26.09 13.80 -5.34
C GLU A 283 26.13 14.82 -6.49
N VAL A 284 25.99 16.11 -6.16
CA VAL A 284 26.08 17.23 -7.12
C VAL A 284 26.83 18.40 -6.50
N SER A 285 27.81 18.95 -7.23
CA SER A 285 28.48 20.20 -6.89
C SER A 285 27.70 21.39 -7.46
N VAL A 286 27.32 22.33 -6.59
CA VAL A 286 26.58 23.54 -6.92
C VAL A 286 27.39 24.78 -6.52
N LEU A 287 27.56 25.72 -7.44
CA LEU A 287 28.21 27.00 -7.17
C LEU A 287 27.21 27.97 -6.52
N ALA A 288 27.52 28.43 -5.31
CA ALA A 288 26.78 29.49 -4.65
C ALA A 288 26.90 30.81 -5.45
N PRO A 289 25.80 31.55 -5.67
CA PRO A 289 25.82 32.81 -6.38
C PRO A 289 26.79 33.81 -5.75
N SER A 290 27.53 34.54 -6.58
CA SER A 290 28.43 35.61 -6.10
C SER A 290 27.69 36.80 -5.47
N HIS A 291 26.36 36.88 -5.65
CA HIS A 291 25.53 37.93 -5.07
C HIS A 291 24.22 37.38 -4.49
N THR A 292 23.86 37.85 -3.29
CA THR A 292 22.68 37.39 -2.52
C THR A 292 21.39 38.16 -2.83
N HIS A 293 21.49 39.30 -3.52
CA HIS A 293 20.37 40.24 -3.72
C HIS A 293 19.17 39.63 -4.45
N LEU A 294 19.40 38.69 -5.38
CA LEU A 294 18.32 38.03 -6.12
C LEU A 294 17.45 37.19 -5.19
N TYR A 295 18.07 36.42 -4.30
CA TYR A 295 17.34 35.63 -3.32
C TYR A 295 16.61 36.52 -2.32
N ALA A 296 17.26 37.56 -1.81
CA ALA A 296 16.63 38.54 -0.91
C ALA A 296 15.40 39.19 -1.54
N LYS A 297 15.47 39.60 -2.81
CA LYS A 297 14.34 40.17 -3.55
C LYS A 297 13.19 39.20 -3.75
N LEU A 298 13.48 37.92 -3.99
CA LEU A 298 12.47 36.89 -4.26
C LEU A 298 11.81 36.34 -2.99
N SER A 299 12.59 36.12 -1.94
CA SER A 299 12.13 35.62 -0.63
C SER A 299 11.51 36.71 0.24
N GLY A 300 11.92 37.96 0.03
CA GLY A 300 11.63 39.09 0.91
C GLY A 300 12.47 39.10 2.19
N ASP A 301 13.47 38.21 2.29
CA ASP A 301 14.45 38.19 3.38
C ASP A 301 15.58 39.19 3.09
N CYS A 302 15.38 40.41 3.59
CA CYS A 302 16.33 41.51 3.47
C CYS A 302 17.25 41.63 4.69
N ASN A 303 17.52 40.55 5.43
CA ASN A 303 18.43 40.60 6.58
C ASN A 303 19.82 41.14 6.14
N PRO A 304 20.30 42.27 6.71
CA PRO A 304 21.50 42.96 6.24
C PRO A 304 22.78 42.12 6.24
N ILE A 305 22.87 41.08 7.08
CA ILE A 305 24.04 40.19 7.16
C ILE A 305 24.36 39.47 5.83
N HIS A 306 23.39 39.40 4.92
CA HIS A 306 23.56 38.76 3.61
C HIS A 306 24.05 39.72 2.53
N GLY A 307 23.90 41.03 2.71
CA GLY A 307 24.14 42.03 1.67
C GLY A 307 25.07 43.17 2.05
N SER A 308 25.34 43.37 3.35
CA SER A 308 26.18 44.45 3.85
C SER A 308 27.36 43.91 4.64
N SER A 309 28.57 44.26 4.22
CA SER A 309 29.80 43.92 4.94
C SER A 309 29.81 44.50 6.36
N VAL A 310 29.34 45.75 6.52
CA VAL A 310 29.26 46.44 7.81
C VAL A 310 28.40 45.65 8.80
N PHE A 311 27.22 45.20 8.38
CA PHE A 311 26.33 44.43 9.27
C PHE A 311 26.84 43.01 9.52
N ALA A 312 27.51 42.39 8.55
CA ALA A 312 28.15 41.09 8.76
C ALA A 312 29.28 41.18 9.80
N GLU A 313 30.09 42.23 9.74
CA GLU A 313 31.18 42.48 10.70
C GLU A 313 30.64 42.77 12.11
N ILE A 314 29.58 43.58 12.22
CA ILE A 314 28.86 43.80 13.50
C ILE A 314 28.35 42.49 14.09
N ALA A 315 27.90 41.56 13.24
CA ALA A 315 27.42 40.24 13.63
C ALA A 315 28.57 39.21 13.85
N GLU A 316 29.83 39.64 13.83
CA GLU A 316 31.02 38.79 13.99
C GLU A 316 31.11 37.67 12.92
N LEU A 317 30.61 37.96 11.70
CA LEU A 317 30.71 37.06 10.55
C LEU A 317 31.93 37.44 9.68
N PRO A 318 32.51 36.47 8.94
CA PRO A 318 33.69 36.71 8.09
C PRO A 318 33.41 37.60 6.86
N GLY A 319 32.17 38.05 6.69
CA GLY A 319 31.68 38.80 5.54
C GLY A 319 30.22 38.43 5.24
N PRO A 320 29.62 39.01 4.18
CA PRO A 320 28.26 38.66 3.78
C PRO A 320 28.14 37.16 3.47
N ILE A 321 27.18 36.49 4.11
CA ILE A 321 26.93 35.05 3.94
C ILE A 321 25.72 34.79 3.04
N MET A 322 25.66 33.63 2.40
CA MET A 322 24.46 33.16 1.71
C MET A 322 23.32 32.91 2.72
N HIS A 323 22.08 33.13 2.29
CA HIS A 323 20.91 32.75 3.09
C HIS A 323 20.89 31.23 3.31
N GLY A 324 20.76 30.75 4.55
CA GLY A 324 20.62 29.30 4.81
C GLY A 324 19.43 28.70 4.04
N MET A 325 18.32 29.45 3.95
CA MET A 325 17.14 29.07 3.17
C MET A 325 17.43 28.92 1.66
N TYR A 326 18.46 29.60 1.12
CA TYR A 326 18.93 29.36 -0.24
C TYR A 326 19.61 27.99 -0.33
N THR A 327 20.56 27.69 0.56
CA THR A 327 21.25 26.39 0.61
C THR A 327 20.27 25.22 0.76
N MET A 328 19.24 25.38 1.60
CA MET A 328 18.17 24.40 1.72
C MET A 328 17.37 24.24 0.43
N ALA A 329 16.96 25.35 -0.20
CA ALA A 329 16.19 25.29 -1.46
C ALA A 329 16.99 24.62 -2.59
N VAL A 330 18.30 24.87 -2.66
CA VAL A 330 19.22 24.19 -3.58
C VAL A 330 19.31 22.70 -3.24
N SER A 331 19.53 22.34 -1.98
CA SER A 331 19.67 20.94 -1.55
C SER A 331 18.38 20.15 -1.83
N ARG A 332 17.22 20.73 -1.52
CA ARG A 332 15.92 20.18 -1.90
C ARG A 332 15.79 20.01 -3.41
N ARG A 333 16.22 21.01 -4.20
CA ARG A 333 16.13 20.93 -5.66
C ARG A 333 17.02 19.82 -6.22
N VAL A 334 18.21 19.63 -5.67
CA VAL A 334 19.09 18.52 -6.03
C VAL A 334 18.38 17.18 -5.77
N VAL A 335 17.74 17.01 -4.61
CA VAL A 335 16.93 15.82 -4.32
C VAL A 335 15.82 15.63 -5.36
N GLU A 336 15.08 16.69 -5.69
CA GLU A 336 14.01 16.62 -6.70
C GLU A 336 14.56 16.18 -8.07
N ASP A 337 15.67 16.77 -8.53
CA ASP A 337 16.25 16.48 -9.85
C ASP A 337 16.88 15.08 -9.92
N MET A 338 17.44 14.57 -8.81
CA MET A 338 18.13 13.28 -8.78
C MET A 338 17.22 12.09 -8.50
N VAL A 339 16.16 12.29 -7.69
CA VAL A 339 15.32 11.19 -7.20
C VAL A 339 13.96 11.15 -7.88
N ILE A 340 13.38 12.32 -8.20
CA ILE A 340 12.00 12.46 -8.71
C ILE A 340 11.91 13.46 -9.88
N PRO A 341 12.72 13.29 -10.94
CA PRO A 341 12.75 14.23 -12.06
C PRO A 341 11.37 14.33 -12.74
N GLY A 342 10.77 15.51 -12.68
CA GLY A 342 9.45 15.78 -13.27
C GLY A 342 8.25 15.43 -12.39
N GLU A 343 8.47 14.89 -11.17
CA GLU A 343 7.41 14.46 -10.24
C GLU A 343 7.56 15.10 -8.83
N PRO A 344 7.62 16.45 -8.73
CA PRO A 344 7.85 17.13 -7.44
C PRO A 344 6.78 16.84 -6.38
N GLU A 345 5.58 16.45 -6.78
CA GLU A 345 4.47 16.06 -5.89
C GLU A 345 4.75 14.80 -5.06
N ARG A 346 5.79 14.03 -5.40
CA ARG A 346 6.24 12.87 -4.63
C ARG A 346 7.03 13.27 -3.38
N LEU A 347 7.58 14.48 -3.28
CA LEU A 347 8.24 14.96 -2.06
C LEU A 347 7.17 15.35 -1.02
N ARG A 348 7.08 14.61 0.08
CA ARG A 348 6.08 14.84 1.15
C ARG A 348 6.59 15.70 2.27
N ARG A 349 7.85 15.50 2.64
CA ARG A 349 8.49 16.25 3.71
C ARG A 349 9.95 16.51 3.35
N PHE A 350 10.41 17.69 3.72
CA PHE A 350 11.81 18.06 3.67
C PHE A 350 12.15 18.84 4.93
N ASP A 351 13.05 18.31 5.74
CA ASP A 351 13.61 19.01 6.88
C ASP A 351 15.11 19.22 6.73
N ALA A 352 15.60 20.30 7.31
CA ALA A 352 17.01 20.67 7.25
C ALA A 352 17.42 21.47 8.49
N SER A 353 18.64 21.22 8.94
CA SER A 353 19.36 21.97 9.96
C SER A 353 20.58 22.63 9.34
N PHE A 354 20.79 23.90 9.68
CA PHE A 354 21.93 24.69 9.24
C PHE A 354 23.09 24.47 10.22
N VAL A 355 24.15 23.81 9.74
CA VAL A 355 25.29 23.41 10.57
C VAL A 355 26.38 24.48 10.54
N SER A 356 26.70 24.98 9.35
CA SER A 356 27.71 26.02 9.13
C SER A 356 27.28 26.99 8.03
N ILE A 357 28.10 28.02 7.80
CA ILE A 357 27.83 29.11 6.87
C ILE A 357 28.34 28.78 5.46
N VAL A 358 27.64 29.30 4.45
CA VAL A 358 28.08 29.27 3.05
C VAL A 358 28.34 30.71 2.61
N ARG A 359 29.47 30.98 1.96
CA ARG A 359 29.82 32.29 1.42
C ARG A 359 29.44 32.39 -0.06
N PRO A 360 29.18 33.62 -0.57
CA PRO A 360 28.99 33.84 -2.00
C PRO A 360 30.20 33.33 -2.80
N GLY A 361 29.95 32.50 -3.82
CA GLY A 361 31.00 31.89 -4.64
C GLY A 361 31.53 30.54 -4.15
N ASP A 362 31.15 30.08 -2.95
CA ASP A 362 31.53 28.75 -2.48
C ASP A 362 30.95 27.64 -3.38
N ARG A 363 31.68 26.53 -3.51
CA ARG A 363 31.16 25.31 -4.13
C ARG A 363 30.62 24.38 -3.05
N VAL A 364 29.35 24.04 -3.15
CA VAL A 364 28.64 23.20 -2.20
C VAL A 364 28.35 21.85 -2.86
N LEU A 365 28.94 20.78 -2.31
CA LEU A 365 28.66 19.41 -2.70
C LEU A 365 27.47 18.88 -1.90
N VAL A 366 26.34 18.65 -2.56
CA VAL A 366 25.14 18.05 -1.96
C VAL A 366 25.17 16.56 -2.22
N LYS A 367 25.10 15.75 -1.17
CA LYS A 367 25.07 14.29 -1.19
C LYS A 367 23.72 13.79 -0.70
N ILE A 368 23.23 12.72 -1.30
CA ILE A 368 21.97 12.07 -0.94
C ILE A 368 22.19 10.57 -0.73
N ALA A 369 21.45 9.97 0.21
CA ALA A 369 21.42 8.53 0.40
C ALA A 369 20.03 8.08 0.83
N HIS A 370 19.47 7.06 0.18
CA HIS A 370 18.26 6.40 0.66
C HIS A 370 18.64 5.55 1.87
N VAL A 371 18.10 5.86 3.06
CA VAL A 371 18.55 5.28 4.34
C VAL A 371 17.48 4.45 5.04
N ALA A 372 16.20 4.72 4.81
CA ALA A 372 15.11 4.05 5.50
C ALA A 372 13.81 4.09 4.67
N MET A 373 12.85 3.28 5.08
CA MET A 373 11.46 3.35 4.63
C MET A 373 10.56 3.77 5.79
N LYS A 374 9.48 4.49 5.52
CA LYS A 374 8.46 4.84 6.51
C LYS A 374 7.08 4.80 5.87
N ASP A 375 6.25 3.83 6.27
CA ASP A 375 4.87 3.68 5.78
C ASP A 375 4.71 3.75 4.24
N GLY A 376 5.67 3.15 3.52
CA GLY A 376 5.70 3.14 2.06
C GLY A 376 6.39 4.36 1.43
N ASN A 377 6.89 5.31 2.21
CA ASN A 377 7.71 6.42 1.73
C ASN A 377 9.20 6.10 1.89
N MET A 378 10.00 6.54 0.93
CA MET A 378 11.45 6.46 0.94
C MET A 378 12.01 7.63 1.74
N ILE A 379 12.96 7.35 2.62
CA ILE A 379 13.61 8.34 3.47
C ILE A 379 15.05 8.55 3.02
N PHE A 380 15.36 9.76 2.58
CA PHE A 380 16.69 10.16 2.11
C PHE A 380 17.39 11.07 3.11
N ASP A 381 18.60 10.70 3.51
CA ASP A 381 19.52 11.63 4.14
C ASP A 381 20.10 12.57 3.08
N VAL A 382 20.19 13.86 3.41
CA VAL A 382 20.69 14.93 2.55
C VAL A 382 21.78 15.68 3.31
N VAL A 383 23.00 15.68 2.80
CA VAL A 383 24.13 16.36 3.42
C VAL A 383 24.75 17.31 2.40
N ALA A 384 24.80 18.60 2.73
CA ALA A 384 25.54 19.57 1.95
C ALA A 384 26.83 19.93 2.68
N GLN A 385 27.96 19.88 1.97
CA GLN A 385 29.28 20.20 2.49
C GLN A 385 30.02 21.15 1.54
N LEU A 386 30.92 21.97 2.07
CA LEU A 386 31.84 22.75 1.24
C LEU A 386 32.78 21.79 0.50
N GLU A 387 32.90 21.95 -0.81
CA GLU A 387 33.69 21.05 -1.65
C GLU A 387 35.19 21.14 -1.34
N GLU A 388 35.68 22.33 -0.96
CA GLU A 388 37.10 22.56 -0.65
C GLU A 388 37.52 22.03 0.72
N SER A 389 36.71 22.27 1.77
CA SER A 389 37.08 21.92 3.16
C SER A 389 36.46 20.60 3.64
N GLY A 390 35.41 20.11 2.98
CA GLY A 390 34.59 19.00 3.47
C GLY A 390 33.70 19.37 4.67
N GLU A 391 33.64 20.64 5.06
CA GLU A 391 32.84 21.10 6.19
C GLU A 391 31.34 20.99 5.89
N GLU A 392 30.59 20.31 6.75
CA GLU A 392 29.14 20.21 6.62
C GLU A 392 28.47 21.56 6.89
N VAL A 393 27.65 22.01 5.93
CA VAL A 393 26.90 23.27 6.02
C VAL A 393 25.41 23.04 6.24
N LEU A 394 24.87 21.92 5.77
CA LEU A 394 23.47 21.55 5.94
C LEU A 394 23.33 20.04 6.11
N ARG A 395 22.47 19.63 7.03
CA ARG A 395 22.01 18.25 7.18
C ARG A 395 20.49 18.24 7.13
N GLY A 396 19.91 17.38 6.31
CA GLY A 396 18.46 17.27 6.16
C GLY A 396 18.00 15.86 5.87
N GLU A 397 16.69 15.68 5.91
CA GLU A 397 16.00 14.44 5.56
C GLU A 397 14.86 14.77 4.58
N ALA A 398 14.69 13.93 3.56
CA ALA A 398 13.62 14.03 2.60
C ALA A 398 12.76 12.76 2.63
N GLU A 399 11.45 12.93 2.82
CA GLU A 399 10.47 11.85 2.74
C GLU A 399 9.78 11.92 1.37
N ILE A 400 9.96 10.86 0.59
CA ILE A 400 9.56 10.81 -0.82
C ILE A 400 8.65 9.61 -1.05
N VAL A 401 7.46 9.82 -1.62
CA VAL A 401 6.57 8.73 -2.01
C VAL A 401 7.24 7.86 -3.06
N GLN A 402 7.10 6.55 -2.92
CA GLN A 402 7.44 5.60 -3.98
C GLN A 402 6.71 5.95 -5.30
N PRO A 403 7.21 5.48 -6.46
CA PRO A 403 6.42 5.51 -7.69
C PRO A 403 5.06 4.84 -7.47
N SER A 404 4.04 5.27 -8.21
CA SER A 404 2.71 4.69 -8.12
C SER A 404 2.77 3.17 -8.30
N THR A 405 2.35 2.43 -7.26
CA THR A 405 2.48 0.98 -7.20
C THR A 405 1.10 0.34 -7.17
N ALA A 406 0.95 -0.79 -7.88
CA ALA A 406 -0.20 -1.66 -7.78
C ALA A 406 0.22 -3.05 -7.29
N TYR A 407 -0.52 -3.61 -6.34
CA TYR A 407 -0.27 -4.96 -5.81
C TYR A 407 -1.21 -5.97 -6.47
N ILE A 408 -0.64 -6.94 -7.19
CA ILE A 408 -1.40 -7.99 -7.89
C ILE A 408 -1.09 -9.33 -7.24
N PHE A 409 -2.13 -10.01 -6.78
CA PHE A 409 -2.06 -11.30 -6.11
C PHE A 409 -2.35 -12.46 -7.07
N THR A 410 -1.68 -13.59 -6.87
CA THR A 410 -1.68 -14.70 -7.82
C THR A 410 -2.88 -15.62 -7.62
N GLY A 411 -3.35 -16.21 -8.72
CA GLY A 411 -4.38 -17.23 -8.67
C GLY A 411 -3.84 -18.63 -8.35
N GLN A 412 -4.74 -19.61 -8.35
CA GLN A 412 -4.37 -21.02 -8.32
C GLN A 412 -3.54 -21.40 -9.56
N GLY A 413 -2.55 -22.27 -9.38
CA GLY A 413 -1.62 -22.73 -10.41
C GLY A 413 -0.15 -22.37 -10.12
N SER A 414 0.10 -21.44 -9.20
CA SER A 414 1.43 -21.02 -8.77
C SER A 414 2.01 -21.86 -7.62
N GLN A 415 1.21 -22.74 -7.02
CA GLN A 415 1.63 -23.52 -5.85
C GLN A 415 2.78 -24.46 -6.18
N SER A 416 3.75 -24.53 -5.26
CA SER A 416 4.91 -25.40 -5.35
C SER A 416 5.33 -25.89 -3.97
N VAL A 417 5.93 -27.08 -3.93
CA VAL A 417 6.44 -27.66 -2.69
C VAL A 417 7.51 -26.75 -2.11
N GLY A 418 7.41 -26.44 -0.82
CA GLY A 418 8.32 -25.54 -0.10
C GLY A 418 8.05 -24.04 -0.32
N MET A 419 6.97 -23.66 -1.01
CA MET A 419 6.66 -22.23 -1.23
C MET A 419 6.60 -21.44 0.08
N GLY A 420 7.28 -20.29 0.11
CA GLY A 420 7.32 -19.40 1.29
C GLY A 420 8.14 -19.91 2.47
N MET A 421 8.72 -21.12 2.44
CA MET A 421 9.45 -21.67 3.60
C MET A 421 10.75 -20.92 3.93
N ALA A 422 11.47 -20.41 2.92
CA ALA A 422 12.63 -19.55 3.18
C ALA A 422 12.26 -18.27 3.94
N LEU A 423 11.06 -17.73 3.68
CA LEU A 423 10.55 -16.58 4.42
C LEU A 423 10.08 -16.98 5.82
N TYR A 424 9.42 -18.13 5.96
CA TYR A 424 9.05 -18.71 7.25
C TYR A 424 10.27 -18.88 8.17
N ASP A 425 11.40 -19.35 7.63
CA ASP A 425 12.61 -19.60 8.42
C ASP A 425 13.35 -18.31 8.80
N SER A 426 13.28 -17.27 7.98
CA SER A 426 14.07 -16.04 8.14
C SER A 426 13.31 -14.85 8.73
N CYS A 427 11.98 -14.84 8.67
CA CYS A 427 11.15 -13.71 9.10
C CYS A 427 10.23 -14.08 10.27
N PRO A 428 10.41 -13.47 11.47
CA PRO A 428 9.55 -13.72 12.63
C PRO A 428 8.08 -13.39 12.39
N VAL A 429 7.77 -12.34 11.63
CA VAL A 429 6.39 -11.94 11.29
C VAL A 429 5.72 -13.02 10.46
N ALA A 430 6.36 -13.46 9.37
CA ALA A 430 5.86 -14.54 8.55
C ALA A 430 5.69 -15.83 9.37
N LYS A 431 6.72 -16.21 10.14
CA LYS A 431 6.69 -17.39 11.02
C LYS A 431 5.49 -17.39 11.96
N SER A 432 5.21 -16.26 12.60
CA SER A 432 4.05 -16.12 13.49
C SER A 432 2.73 -16.37 12.77
N ILE A 433 2.56 -15.82 11.57
CA ILE A 433 1.34 -16.00 10.75
C ILE A 433 1.18 -17.48 10.38
N TYR A 434 2.23 -18.12 9.88
CA TYR A 434 2.20 -19.55 9.55
C TYR A 434 1.88 -20.43 10.77
N ASP A 435 2.56 -20.20 11.90
CA ASP A 435 2.38 -21.01 13.11
C ASP A 435 0.96 -20.82 13.70
N GLU A 436 0.42 -19.60 13.65
CA GLU A 436 -0.96 -19.31 14.08
C GLU A 436 -1.99 -19.99 13.17
N MET A 437 -1.88 -19.81 11.85
CA MET A 437 -2.83 -20.40 10.89
C MET A 437 -2.74 -21.92 10.85
N ASN A 438 -1.53 -22.48 11.02
CA ASN A 438 -1.34 -23.92 11.12
C ASN A 438 -2.01 -24.50 12.36
N ARG A 439 -1.90 -23.84 13.53
CA ARG A 439 -2.65 -24.26 14.73
C ARG A 439 -4.15 -24.17 14.49
N HIS A 440 -4.62 -23.06 13.94
CA HIS A 440 -6.04 -22.85 13.65
C HIS A 440 -6.63 -23.96 12.76
N LEU A 441 -5.99 -24.28 11.63
CA LEU A 441 -6.46 -25.32 10.71
C LEU A 441 -6.36 -26.72 11.33
N ARG A 442 -5.36 -26.99 12.17
CA ARG A 442 -5.27 -28.26 12.93
C ARG A 442 -6.42 -28.40 13.92
N ASP A 443 -6.76 -27.32 14.63
CA ASP A 443 -7.80 -27.34 15.64
C ASP A 443 -9.20 -27.41 15.03
N LEU A 444 -9.42 -26.80 13.86
CA LEU A 444 -10.70 -26.83 13.16
C LEU A 444 -10.89 -28.06 12.28
N TYR A 445 -9.89 -28.40 11.48
CA TYR A 445 -10.00 -29.37 10.38
C TYR A 445 -9.05 -30.56 10.52
N GLY A 446 -8.18 -30.59 11.51
CA GLY A 446 -7.35 -31.77 11.82
C GLY A 446 -6.14 -31.99 10.92
N PHE A 447 -5.80 -31.06 10.02
CA PHE A 447 -4.63 -31.16 9.14
C PHE A 447 -3.64 -30.02 9.35
N SER A 448 -2.36 -30.25 9.01
CA SER A 448 -1.29 -29.24 9.08
C SER A 448 -1.01 -28.65 7.71
N ILE A 449 -1.26 -27.35 7.56
CA ILE A 449 -0.93 -26.61 6.33
C ILE A 449 0.59 -26.52 6.11
N LEU A 450 1.38 -26.48 7.19
CA LEU A 450 2.85 -26.51 7.09
C LEU A 450 3.34 -27.85 6.53
N ASN A 451 2.76 -28.97 6.97
CA ASN A 451 3.10 -30.28 6.41
C ASN A 451 2.74 -30.35 4.92
N LEU A 452 1.54 -29.86 4.55
CA LEU A 452 1.10 -29.80 3.16
C LEU A 452 2.09 -29.03 2.26
N ILE A 453 2.56 -27.88 2.72
CA ILE A 453 3.50 -27.05 1.95
C ILE A 453 4.89 -27.68 1.87
N ARG A 454 5.40 -28.27 2.97
CA ARG A 454 6.76 -28.81 3.03
C ARG A 454 6.92 -30.14 2.32
N GLU A 455 5.98 -31.06 2.53
CA GLU A 455 6.14 -32.47 2.15
C GLU A 455 5.24 -32.86 0.99
N ASN A 456 4.18 -32.09 0.70
CA ASN A 456 3.17 -32.41 -0.31
C ASN A 456 2.71 -33.89 -0.23
N PRO A 457 2.17 -34.32 0.92
CA PRO A 457 1.76 -35.70 1.11
C PRO A 457 0.67 -36.08 0.09
N LYS A 458 0.70 -37.31 -0.40
CA LYS A 458 -0.31 -37.84 -1.32
C LYS A 458 -1.64 -38.11 -0.65
N GLU A 459 -1.61 -38.43 0.64
CA GLU A 459 -2.78 -38.76 1.44
C GLU A 459 -2.68 -38.15 2.83
N ILE A 460 -3.83 -37.74 3.38
CA ILE A 460 -3.98 -37.35 4.77
C ILE A 460 -5.26 -38.01 5.28
N THR A 461 -5.12 -38.81 6.33
CA THR A 461 -6.24 -39.40 7.06
C THR A 461 -6.56 -38.56 8.29
N LEU A 462 -7.78 -38.04 8.33
CA LEU A 462 -8.35 -37.39 9.50
C LEU A 462 -8.97 -38.45 10.40
N HIS A 463 -8.71 -38.36 11.70
CA HIS A 463 -9.28 -39.26 12.70
C HIS A 463 -10.24 -38.52 13.62
N PHE A 464 -11.46 -39.04 13.76
CA PHE A 464 -12.55 -38.39 14.49
C PHE A 464 -12.80 -38.98 15.89
N ARG A 465 -11.81 -39.69 16.45
CA ARG A 465 -11.92 -40.30 17.79
C ARG A 465 -11.65 -39.27 18.89
N GLY A 466 -12.31 -39.44 20.04
CA GLY A 466 -12.17 -38.56 21.21
C GLY A 466 -12.84 -37.18 21.04
N ARG A 467 -12.78 -36.36 22.10
CA ARG A 467 -13.48 -35.06 22.15
C ARG A 467 -13.08 -34.12 21.01
N GLN A 468 -11.78 -34.00 20.74
CA GLN A 468 -11.26 -33.14 19.68
C GLN A 468 -11.64 -33.67 18.28
N GLY A 469 -11.52 -34.99 18.05
CA GLY A 469 -11.89 -35.60 16.77
C GLY A 469 -13.37 -35.45 16.44
N GLN A 470 -14.25 -35.56 17.44
CA GLN A 470 -15.69 -35.33 17.27
C GLN A 470 -16.02 -33.87 16.98
N LYS A 471 -15.28 -32.92 17.57
CA LYS A 471 -15.40 -31.49 17.23
C LYS A 471 -15.02 -31.26 15.76
N ILE A 472 -13.91 -31.82 15.30
CA ILE A 472 -13.47 -31.72 13.90
C ILE A 472 -14.52 -32.32 12.96
N LEU A 473 -15.06 -33.51 13.29
CA LEU A 473 -16.14 -34.13 12.52
C LEU A 473 -17.37 -33.22 12.42
N SER A 474 -17.79 -32.62 13.54
CA SER A 474 -18.89 -31.65 13.55
C SER A 474 -18.62 -30.49 12.60
N ASN A 475 -17.43 -29.88 12.69
CA ASN A 475 -17.05 -28.77 11.81
C ASN A 475 -17.17 -29.15 10.33
N TYR A 476 -16.73 -30.35 9.94
CA TYR A 476 -16.88 -30.82 8.55
C TYR A 476 -18.33 -31.10 8.15
N LEU A 477 -19.15 -31.63 9.05
CA LEU A 477 -20.58 -31.87 8.80
C LEU A 477 -21.38 -30.56 8.68
N ASP A 478 -20.91 -29.50 9.34
CA ASP A 478 -21.49 -28.16 9.27
C ASP A 478 -21.15 -27.44 7.96
N LEU A 479 -20.08 -27.85 7.26
CA LEU A 479 -19.81 -27.44 5.89
C LEU A 479 -20.81 -28.11 4.95
N LYS A 480 -21.88 -27.40 4.62
CA LYS A 480 -22.98 -27.90 3.79
C LYS A 480 -22.89 -27.38 2.35
N THR A 481 -23.47 -28.12 1.42
CA THR A 481 -23.73 -27.70 0.04
C THR A 481 -25.20 -27.95 -0.30
N GLU A 482 -25.66 -27.35 -1.39
CA GLU A 482 -26.99 -27.61 -1.94
C GLU A 482 -26.85 -28.57 -3.13
N LEU A 483 -27.72 -29.58 -3.16
CA LEU A 483 -27.86 -30.50 -4.27
C LEU A 483 -29.20 -30.24 -4.97
N PRO A 484 -29.25 -30.27 -6.31
CA PRO A 484 -30.50 -30.21 -7.04
C PRO A 484 -31.33 -31.47 -6.76
N THR A 485 -32.64 -31.32 -6.56
CA THR A 485 -33.59 -32.44 -6.47
C THR A 485 -34.30 -32.66 -7.81
N GLU A 486 -34.86 -33.85 -8.03
CA GLU A 486 -35.58 -34.20 -9.27
C GLU A 486 -36.76 -33.25 -9.53
N ASP A 487 -37.41 -32.75 -8.48
CA ASP A 487 -38.51 -31.79 -8.56
C ASP A 487 -38.07 -30.32 -8.82
N GLY A 488 -36.79 -30.08 -9.11
CA GLY A 488 -36.23 -28.73 -9.29
C GLY A 488 -36.01 -27.94 -7.98
N GLY A 489 -36.20 -28.60 -6.83
CA GLY A 489 -35.93 -28.06 -5.50
C GLY A 489 -34.45 -28.16 -5.11
N ARG A 490 -34.16 -27.81 -3.84
CA ARG A 490 -32.81 -27.83 -3.28
C ARG A 490 -32.77 -28.64 -2.00
N ARG A 491 -31.80 -29.53 -1.87
CA ARG A 491 -31.54 -30.30 -0.65
C ARG A 491 -30.18 -29.95 -0.08
N SER A 492 -30.14 -29.57 1.20
CA SER A 492 -28.88 -29.36 1.91
C SER A 492 -28.25 -30.69 2.30
N ALA A 493 -26.95 -30.86 2.05
CA ALA A 493 -26.18 -32.04 2.41
C ALA A 493 -24.76 -31.64 2.85
N PRO A 494 -24.05 -32.46 3.67
CA PRO A 494 -22.63 -32.26 3.93
C PRO A 494 -21.83 -32.21 2.62
N ILE A 495 -20.85 -31.32 2.56
CA ILE A 495 -20.06 -31.08 1.34
C ILE A 495 -19.14 -32.25 0.97
N ILE A 496 -18.67 -32.99 1.98
CA ILE A 496 -17.80 -34.14 1.80
C ILE A 496 -18.68 -35.39 1.56
N PRO A 497 -18.60 -36.01 0.39
CA PRO A 497 -19.39 -37.21 0.10
C PRO A 497 -19.08 -38.35 1.07
N GLY A 498 -20.12 -39.03 1.56
CA GLY A 498 -19.99 -40.20 2.44
C GLY A 498 -19.60 -39.92 3.89
N LEU A 499 -19.35 -38.65 4.26
CA LEU A 499 -19.06 -38.30 5.65
C LEU A 499 -20.36 -38.27 6.48
N THR A 500 -20.37 -38.99 7.60
CA THR A 500 -21.53 -39.09 8.50
C THR A 500 -21.12 -38.89 9.95
N ARG A 501 -22.10 -38.71 10.86
CA ARG A 501 -21.84 -38.66 12.32
C ARG A 501 -21.18 -39.92 12.88
N ASN A 502 -21.29 -41.05 12.19
CA ASN A 502 -20.71 -42.33 12.61
C ASN A 502 -19.31 -42.57 12.00
N SER A 503 -18.84 -41.69 11.12
CA SER A 503 -17.52 -41.82 10.51
C SER A 503 -16.42 -41.70 11.57
N THR A 504 -15.51 -42.68 11.60
CA THR A 504 -14.37 -42.67 12.54
C THR A 504 -13.11 -42.04 11.95
N SER A 505 -13.04 -41.96 10.62
CA SER A 505 -11.97 -41.30 9.87
C SER A 505 -12.44 -40.92 8.46
N TYR A 506 -11.68 -40.06 7.80
CA TYR A 506 -11.82 -39.73 6.38
C TYR A 506 -10.45 -39.48 5.76
N THR A 507 -10.19 -40.01 4.57
CA THR A 507 -8.89 -39.85 3.89
C THR A 507 -9.05 -39.00 2.63
N PHE A 508 -8.31 -37.90 2.57
CA PHE A 508 -8.09 -37.16 1.32
C PHE A 508 -6.93 -37.78 0.55
N SER A 509 -7.06 -37.89 -0.77
CA SER A 509 -6.00 -38.40 -1.65
C SER A 509 -5.90 -37.58 -2.95
N GLU A 510 -4.67 -37.38 -3.43
CA GLU A 510 -4.37 -36.78 -4.74
C GLU A 510 -3.05 -37.36 -5.26
N ALA A 511 -3.05 -37.90 -6.49
CA ALA A 511 -1.91 -38.62 -7.05
C ALA A 511 -0.64 -37.76 -7.15
N ARG A 512 -0.81 -36.46 -7.45
CA ARG A 512 0.28 -35.47 -7.53
C ARG A 512 0.72 -34.93 -6.16
N GLY A 513 0.00 -35.28 -5.10
CA GLY A 513 0.14 -34.70 -3.77
C GLY A 513 -0.94 -33.65 -3.47
N LEU A 514 -1.38 -33.62 -2.22
CA LEU A 514 -2.52 -32.82 -1.77
C LEU A 514 -2.33 -31.31 -1.94
N LEU A 515 -1.09 -30.81 -2.05
CA LEU A 515 -0.85 -29.40 -2.37
C LEU A 515 -1.43 -29.01 -3.74
N TYR A 516 -1.61 -29.97 -4.65
CA TYR A 516 -2.25 -29.75 -5.95
C TYR A 516 -3.76 -29.97 -5.94
N SER A 517 -4.33 -30.37 -4.80
CA SER A 517 -5.77 -30.47 -4.62
C SER A 517 -6.36 -29.10 -4.31
N THR A 518 -7.41 -28.72 -5.03
CA THR A 518 -7.99 -27.37 -5.01
C THR A 518 -8.31 -26.86 -3.59
N HIS A 519 -8.84 -27.70 -2.70
CA HIS A 519 -9.20 -27.29 -1.34
C HIS A 519 -8.00 -27.07 -0.42
N PHE A 520 -6.85 -27.70 -0.65
CA PHE A 520 -5.63 -27.44 0.12
C PHE A 520 -4.74 -26.37 -0.52
N ALA A 521 -4.70 -26.31 -1.85
CA ALA A 521 -3.93 -25.32 -2.60
C ALA A 521 -4.37 -23.89 -2.27
N GLN A 522 -5.68 -23.65 -2.21
CA GLN A 522 -6.24 -22.31 -1.98
C GLN A 522 -5.78 -21.66 -0.66
N PRO A 523 -6.01 -22.28 0.51
CA PRO A 523 -5.52 -21.71 1.78
C PRO A 523 -3.99 -21.65 1.85
N ALA A 524 -3.27 -22.59 1.21
CA ALA A 524 -1.81 -22.56 1.17
C ALA A 524 -1.26 -21.34 0.42
N ILE A 525 -1.83 -21.02 -0.75
CA ILE A 525 -1.43 -19.86 -1.56
C ILE A 525 -1.72 -18.56 -0.81
N ILE A 526 -2.94 -18.40 -0.30
CA ILE A 526 -3.34 -17.18 0.44
C ILE A 526 -2.46 -16.98 1.68
N LEU A 527 -2.08 -18.06 2.38
CA LEU A 527 -1.16 -18.00 3.52
C LEU A 527 0.21 -17.45 3.12
N VAL A 528 0.78 -17.93 2.01
CA VAL A 528 2.06 -17.44 1.49
C VAL A 528 1.96 -15.98 1.09
N GLU A 529 0.90 -15.61 0.36
CA GLU A 529 0.65 -14.24 -0.09
C GLU A 529 0.56 -13.27 1.09
N LYS A 530 -0.25 -13.60 2.11
CA LYS A 530 -0.37 -12.80 3.31
C LYS A 530 0.95 -12.69 4.06
N ALA A 531 1.70 -13.79 4.21
CA ALA A 531 2.98 -13.78 4.91
C ALA A 531 4.03 -12.92 4.19
N MET A 532 4.10 -13.00 2.86
CA MET A 532 4.96 -12.15 2.03
C MET A 532 4.57 -10.68 2.15
N PHE A 533 3.27 -10.40 2.11
CA PHE A 533 2.77 -9.03 2.21
C PHE A 533 3.05 -8.42 3.58
N GLU A 534 2.78 -9.15 4.67
CA GLU A 534 3.06 -8.66 6.02
C GLU A 534 4.57 -8.51 6.28
N HIS A 535 5.41 -9.32 5.63
CA HIS A 535 6.85 -9.07 5.63
C HIS A 535 7.18 -7.71 5.00
N MET A 536 6.66 -7.42 3.80
CA MET A 536 6.87 -6.11 3.15
C MET A 536 6.35 -4.96 4.01
N ARG A 537 5.16 -5.11 4.61
CA ARG A 537 4.57 -4.13 5.52
C ARG A 537 5.46 -3.89 6.73
N SER A 538 6.01 -4.94 7.34
CA SER A 538 6.95 -4.84 8.47
C SER A 538 8.27 -4.14 8.13
N LYS A 539 8.58 -4.02 6.84
CA LYS A 539 9.74 -3.31 6.32
C LYS A 539 9.42 -1.88 5.85
N GLY A 540 8.19 -1.42 6.07
CA GLY A 540 7.74 -0.09 5.62
C GLY A 540 7.65 0.05 4.11
N LEU A 541 7.57 -1.06 3.35
CA LEU A 541 7.61 -1.03 1.88
C LEU A 541 6.23 -0.84 1.23
N VAL A 542 5.16 -1.05 1.99
CA VAL A 542 3.79 -1.01 1.45
C VAL A 542 3.32 0.43 1.34
N GLN A 543 3.07 0.87 0.11
CA GLN A 543 2.53 2.20 -0.20
C GLN A 543 1.06 2.32 0.26
N GLU A 544 0.78 3.35 1.05
CA GLU A 544 -0.58 3.70 1.46
C GLU A 544 -1.42 4.14 0.24
N GLY A 545 -2.67 3.67 0.16
CA GLY A 545 -3.58 4.00 -0.93
C GLY A 545 -3.21 3.36 -2.29
N ALA A 546 -2.31 2.39 -2.31
CA ALA A 546 -1.97 1.67 -3.54
C ALA A 546 -3.17 0.88 -4.08
N MET A 547 -3.30 0.85 -5.41
CA MET A 547 -4.29 0.00 -6.07
C MET A 547 -3.93 -1.48 -5.84
N PHE A 548 -4.95 -2.33 -5.76
CA PHE A 548 -4.72 -3.76 -5.64
C PHE A 548 -5.81 -4.59 -6.32
N ALA A 549 -5.38 -5.75 -6.80
CA ALA A 549 -6.22 -6.73 -7.44
C ALA A 549 -5.66 -8.13 -7.14
N GLY A 550 -6.44 -9.16 -7.39
CA GLY A 550 -5.91 -10.51 -7.34
C GLY A 550 -6.61 -11.41 -8.33
N HIS A 551 -5.85 -12.21 -9.07
CA HIS A 551 -6.41 -13.07 -10.10
C HIS A 551 -7.16 -14.23 -9.46
N SER A 552 -8.48 -14.29 -9.64
CA SER A 552 -9.33 -15.38 -9.12
C SER A 552 -9.19 -15.59 -7.60
N LEU A 553 -8.33 -16.53 -7.17
CA LEU A 553 -8.07 -16.81 -5.76
C LEU A 553 -7.35 -15.65 -5.09
N GLY A 554 -6.44 -15.00 -5.82
CA GLY A 554 -5.64 -13.90 -5.30
C GLY A 554 -6.48 -12.75 -4.78
N GLU A 555 -7.75 -12.61 -5.20
CA GLU A 555 -8.66 -11.58 -4.68
C GLU A 555 -8.82 -11.69 -3.16
N TYR A 556 -8.88 -12.90 -2.61
CA TYR A 556 -8.97 -13.17 -1.18
C TYR A 556 -7.65 -12.84 -0.46
N GLY A 557 -6.51 -13.16 -1.09
CA GLY A 557 -5.18 -12.78 -0.62
C GLY A 557 -4.99 -11.26 -0.60
N ALA A 558 -5.46 -10.57 -1.64
CA ALA A 558 -5.39 -9.13 -1.79
C ALA A 558 -6.27 -8.42 -0.75
N LEU A 559 -7.54 -8.81 -0.61
CA LEU A 559 -8.46 -8.23 0.37
C LEU A 559 -7.97 -8.45 1.80
N SER A 560 -7.54 -9.67 2.15
CA SER A 560 -7.01 -9.95 3.49
C SER A 560 -5.71 -9.22 3.81
N SER A 561 -4.94 -8.81 2.79
CA SER A 561 -3.65 -8.12 2.95
C SER A 561 -3.79 -6.61 2.96
N MET A 562 -4.58 -6.05 2.04
CA MET A 562 -4.68 -4.61 1.77
C MET A 562 -5.84 -3.94 2.53
N ALA A 563 -6.99 -4.63 2.63
CA ALA A 563 -8.22 -4.09 3.20
C ALA A 563 -8.95 -5.16 4.04
N PRO A 564 -8.37 -5.58 5.17
CA PRO A 564 -8.91 -6.70 5.95
C PRO A 564 -10.25 -6.34 6.61
N PHE A 565 -11.33 -7.02 6.21
CA PHE A 565 -12.66 -6.93 6.86
C PHE A 565 -13.22 -8.29 7.31
N VAL A 566 -12.50 -9.37 7.03
CA VAL A 566 -12.71 -10.73 7.58
C VAL A 566 -11.41 -11.17 8.24
N ASP A 567 -11.49 -11.77 9.45
CA ASP A 567 -10.31 -12.29 10.14
C ASP A 567 -9.58 -13.27 9.21
N PHE A 568 -8.26 -13.24 9.21
CA PHE A 568 -7.48 -14.08 8.32
C PHE A 568 -7.74 -15.58 8.54
N LYS A 569 -8.08 -15.98 9.77
CA LYS A 569 -8.53 -17.34 10.13
C LYS A 569 -9.79 -17.75 9.36
N ASP A 570 -10.77 -16.86 9.35
CA ASP A 570 -12.05 -17.06 8.67
C ASP A 570 -11.89 -16.97 7.15
N MET A 571 -10.95 -16.15 6.68
CA MET A 571 -10.57 -16.07 5.27
C MET A 571 -9.97 -17.40 4.77
N LEU A 572 -9.07 -18.02 5.54
CA LEU A 572 -8.54 -19.35 5.19
C LEU A 572 -9.62 -20.44 5.23
N SER A 573 -10.53 -20.38 6.20
CA SER A 573 -11.67 -21.29 6.27
C SER A 573 -12.60 -21.11 5.07
N THR A 574 -12.83 -19.86 4.66
CA THR A 574 -13.55 -19.52 3.42
C THR A 574 -12.86 -20.07 2.19
N ALA A 575 -11.54 -19.93 2.07
CA ALA A 575 -10.77 -20.46 0.95
C ALA A 575 -10.79 -22.00 0.90
N PHE A 576 -10.70 -22.66 2.05
CA PHE A 576 -10.83 -24.11 2.17
C PHE A 576 -12.23 -24.56 1.73
N TYR A 577 -13.28 -23.94 2.25
CA TYR A 577 -14.67 -24.22 1.88
C TYR A 577 -14.95 -23.93 0.39
N ARG A 578 -14.43 -22.82 -0.15
CA ARG A 578 -14.49 -22.49 -1.58
C ARG A 578 -13.90 -23.62 -2.42
N GLY A 579 -12.74 -24.13 -2.04
CA GLY A 579 -12.10 -25.24 -2.74
C GLY A 579 -12.84 -26.57 -2.61
N LEU A 580 -13.49 -26.84 -1.47
CA LEU A 580 -14.36 -28.02 -1.31
C LEU A 580 -15.60 -27.91 -2.21
N MET A 581 -16.23 -26.73 -2.27
CA MET A 581 -17.39 -26.49 -3.14
C MET A 581 -17.02 -26.70 -4.60
N MET A 582 -15.87 -26.16 -5.00
CA MET A 582 -15.30 -26.37 -6.32
C MET A 582 -15.05 -27.85 -6.62
N GLN A 583 -14.57 -28.64 -5.67
CA GLN A 583 -14.20 -30.05 -5.91
C GLN A 583 -15.39 -31.02 -5.89
N PHE A 584 -16.34 -30.81 -4.97
CA PHE A 584 -17.35 -31.80 -4.60
C PHE A 584 -18.79 -31.40 -4.93
N ALA A 585 -19.06 -30.13 -5.24
CA ALA A 585 -20.44 -29.74 -5.54
C ALA A 585 -20.90 -30.20 -6.93
N ILE A 586 -19.98 -30.34 -7.90
CA ILE A 586 -20.32 -30.88 -9.22
C ILE A 586 -20.47 -32.42 -9.13
N PRO A 587 -21.62 -32.98 -9.56
CA PRO A 587 -21.80 -34.41 -9.64
C PRO A 587 -20.75 -35.08 -10.54
N ARG A 588 -20.25 -36.22 -10.09
CA ARG A 588 -19.32 -37.08 -10.83
C ARG A 588 -20.05 -38.34 -11.25
N ASP A 589 -19.68 -38.90 -12.39
CA ASP A 589 -20.17 -40.20 -12.83
C ASP A 589 -19.56 -41.37 -12.03
N GLU A 590 -19.93 -42.60 -12.37
CA GLU A 590 -19.45 -43.82 -11.72
C GLU A 590 -17.92 -43.98 -11.82
N ASN A 591 -17.29 -43.35 -12.81
CA ASN A 591 -15.84 -43.34 -13.02
C ASN A 591 -15.16 -42.12 -12.38
N GLY A 592 -15.90 -41.29 -11.63
CA GLY A 592 -15.38 -40.10 -10.96
C GLY A 592 -15.21 -38.88 -11.87
N GLN A 593 -15.73 -38.90 -13.09
CA GLN A 593 -15.55 -37.86 -14.10
C GLN A 593 -16.68 -36.83 -14.06
N THR A 594 -16.37 -35.57 -14.31
CA THR A 594 -17.36 -34.47 -14.36
C THR A 594 -17.82 -34.15 -15.78
N GLY A 595 -17.06 -34.57 -16.80
CA GLY A 595 -17.25 -34.17 -18.20
C GLY A 595 -16.83 -32.73 -18.54
N TYR A 596 -16.20 -32.01 -17.60
CA TYR A 596 -15.74 -30.63 -17.79
C TYR A 596 -14.22 -30.50 -17.67
N SER A 597 -13.67 -29.47 -18.30
CA SER A 597 -12.27 -29.08 -18.12
C SER A 597 -12.07 -27.60 -18.48
N MET A 598 -10.82 -27.16 -18.48
CA MET A 598 -10.41 -25.80 -18.84
C MET A 598 -9.22 -25.84 -19.80
N MET A 599 -9.15 -24.86 -20.70
CA MET A 599 -8.19 -24.80 -21.79
C MET A 599 -7.72 -23.37 -22.01
N ALA A 600 -6.40 -23.16 -22.04
CA ALA A 600 -5.83 -21.92 -22.50
C ALA A 600 -5.92 -21.82 -24.04
N ALA A 601 -6.36 -20.68 -24.56
CA ALA A 601 -6.44 -20.36 -25.98
C ALA A 601 -5.66 -19.08 -26.28
N ASN A 602 -4.92 -19.08 -27.40
CA ASN A 602 -4.16 -17.94 -27.90
C ASN A 602 -4.62 -17.61 -29.33
N PRO A 603 -5.44 -16.56 -29.53
CA PRO A 603 -5.92 -16.18 -30.85
C PRO A 603 -4.79 -15.70 -31.78
N GLY A 604 -3.76 -15.01 -31.26
CA GLY A 604 -2.59 -14.60 -32.05
C GLY A 604 -1.82 -15.75 -32.73
N ARG A 605 -1.85 -16.96 -32.17
CA ARG A 605 -1.27 -18.18 -32.77
C ARG A 605 -2.12 -18.80 -33.87
N VAL A 606 -3.39 -18.41 -33.98
CA VAL A 606 -4.28 -18.83 -35.06
C VAL A 606 -3.89 -18.12 -36.36
N GLY A 607 -3.68 -16.80 -36.29
CA GLY A 607 -3.18 -15.99 -37.41
C GLY A 607 -3.65 -14.53 -37.33
N LYS A 608 -3.09 -13.67 -38.18
CA LYS A 608 -3.40 -12.21 -38.20
C LYS A 608 -4.86 -11.86 -38.50
N HIS A 609 -5.62 -12.79 -39.07
CA HIS A 609 -7.03 -12.62 -39.44
C HIS A 609 -8.00 -13.12 -38.37
N PHE A 610 -7.50 -13.45 -37.17
CA PHE A 610 -8.30 -13.99 -36.07
C PHE A 610 -7.96 -13.27 -34.77
N ASP A 611 -8.86 -12.39 -34.34
CA ASP A 611 -8.72 -11.54 -33.16
C ASP A 611 -9.51 -12.10 -31.95
N ASP A 612 -9.57 -11.31 -30.88
CA ASP A 612 -10.30 -11.67 -29.67
C ASP A 612 -11.83 -11.68 -29.87
N ASN A 613 -12.36 -10.83 -30.75
CA ASN A 613 -13.78 -10.82 -31.10
C ASN A 613 -14.16 -12.09 -31.86
N ALA A 614 -13.30 -12.54 -32.78
CA ALA A 614 -13.47 -13.79 -33.49
C ALA A 614 -13.49 -15.00 -32.53
N LEU A 615 -12.58 -15.02 -31.54
CA LEU A 615 -12.56 -16.06 -30.51
C LEU A 615 -13.85 -16.04 -29.66
N LYS A 616 -14.28 -14.86 -29.21
CA LYS A 616 -15.53 -14.68 -28.43
C LYS A 616 -16.75 -15.17 -29.21
N ALA A 617 -16.86 -14.80 -30.49
CA ALA A 617 -17.96 -15.21 -31.36
C ALA A 617 -17.97 -16.72 -31.59
N LEU A 618 -16.80 -17.31 -31.88
CA LEU A 618 -16.65 -18.75 -32.09
C LEU A 618 -17.04 -19.55 -30.83
N VAL A 619 -16.54 -19.14 -29.66
CA VAL A 619 -16.86 -19.80 -28.38
C VAL A 619 -18.36 -19.75 -28.11
N ARG A 620 -18.99 -18.57 -28.26
CA ARG A 620 -20.45 -18.41 -28.09
C ARG A 620 -21.23 -19.29 -29.05
N TYR A 621 -20.83 -19.33 -30.32
CA TYR A 621 -21.50 -20.12 -31.34
C TYR A 621 -21.42 -21.62 -31.04
N ILE A 622 -20.23 -22.15 -30.69
CA ILE A 622 -20.08 -23.56 -30.31
C ILE A 622 -20.97 -23.89 -29.09
N ALA A 623 -21.00 -23.02 -28.07
CA ALA A 623 -21.82 -23.23 -26.89
C ALA A 623 -23.32 -23.29 -27.23
N GLN A 624 -23.80 -22.35 -28.04
CA GLN A 624 -25.21 -22.26 -28.46
C GLN A 624 -25.63 -23.47 -29.32
N GLU A 625 -24.84 -23.80 -30.34
CA GLU A 625 -25.17 -24.86 -31.30
C GLU A 625 -25.05 -26.27 -30.68
N SER A 626 -24.12 -26.47 -29.74
CA SER A 626 -23.97 -27.74 -29.04
C SER A 626 -24.98 -27.95 -27.91
N GLY A 627 -25.53 -26.87 -27.34
CA GLY A 627 -26.31 -26.89 -26.11
C GLY A 627 -25.50 -27.27 -24.86
N LYS A 628 -24.16 -27.29 -24.95
CA LYS A 628 -23.25 -27.63 -23.85
C LYS A 628 -22.37 -26.44 -23.46
N LEU A 629 -21.88 -26.43 -22.22
CA LEU A 629 -21.07 -25.34 -21.68
C LEU A 629 -19.79 -25.14 -22.51
N LEU A 630 -19.55 -23.91 -22.94
CA LEU A 630 -18.23 -23.42 -23.37
C LEU A 630 -18.21 -21.90 -23.20
N GLU A 631 -17.36 -21.40 -22.31
CA GLU A 631 -17.29 -19.98 -21.95
C GLU A 631 -15.83 -19.55 -21.83
N ILE A 632 -15.53 -18.32 -22.24
CA ILE A 632 -14.25 -17.68 -21.90
C ILE A 632 -14.36 -17.17 -20.47
N VAL A 633 -13.58 -17.75 -19.57
CA VAL A 633 -13.64 -17.49 -18.12
C VAL A 633 -12.47 -16.67 -17.60
N ASN A 634 -11.36 -16.59 -18.36
CA ASN A 634 -10.28 -15.66 -18.05
C ASN A 634 -9.88 -14.87 -19.30
N LEU A 635 -9.93 -13.55 -19.16
CA LEU A 635 -9.43 -12.56 -20.11
C LEU A 635 -8.08 -12.07 -19.59
N ASN A 636 -6.99 -12.80 -19.86
CA ASN A 636 -5.70 -12.51 -19.22
C ASN A 636 -4.88 -11.48 -20.01
N VAL A 637 -4.66 -11.72 -21.31
CA VAL A 637 -3.87 -10.85 -22.18
C VAL A 637 -4.59 -10.72 -23.52
N GLU A 638 -4.88 -9.48 -23.90
CA GLU A 638 -5.56 -9.17 -25.15
C GLU A 638 -4.79 -9.73 -26.36
N GLY A 639 -5.48 -10.44 -27.25
CA GLY A 639 -4.88 -11.07 -28.43
C GLY A 639 -4.02 -12.31 -28.15
N ASP A 640 -3.68 -12.61 -26.90
CA ASP A 640 -2.65 -13.62 -26.59
C ASP A 640 -3.08 -14.71 -25.61
N GLN A 641 -3.78 -14.39 -24.53
CA GLN A 641 -4.05 -15.38 -23.48
C GLN A 641 -5.48 -15.29 -22.96
N TYR A 642 -6.25 -16.33 -23.27
CA TYR A 642 -7.60 -16.56 -22.80
C TYR A 642 -7.69 -17.94 -22.18
N VAL A 643 -8.62 -18.14 -21.25
CA VAL A 643 -8.95 -19.48 -20.75
C VAL A 643 -10.42 -19.75 -20.99
N CYS A 644 -10.70 -20.86 -21.65
CA CYS A 644 -12.03 -21.37 -21.91
C CYS A 644 -12.36 -22.49 -20.92
N ALA A 645 -13.50 -22.43 -20.24
CA ALA A 645 -14.04 -23.51 -19.44
C ALA A 645 -15.25 -24.12 -20.17
N GLY A 646 -15.37 -25.44 -20.18
CA GLY A 646 -16.44 -26.07 -20.93
C GLY A 646 -16.51 -27.57 -20.79
N HIS A 647 -17.53 -28.14 -21.41
CA HIS A 647 -17.64 -29.59 -21.57
C HIS A 647 -16.50 -30.08 -22.46
N VAL A 648 -15.89 -31.22 -22.14
CA VAL A 648 -14.69 -31.74 -22.84
C VAL A 648 -14.90 -31.86 -24.35
N GLN A 649 -16.09 -32.28 -24.77
CA GLN A 649 -16.50 -32.34 -26.19
C GLN A 649 -16.42 -30.97 -26.89
N ASN A 650 -16.90 -29.90 -26.26
CA ASN A 650 -16.84 -28.55 -26.82
C ASN A 650 -15.40 -28.01 -26.85
N LEU A 651 -14.59 -28.34 -25.84
CA LEU A 651 -13.16 -27.98 -25.82
C LEU A 651 -12.38 -28.70 -26.93
N SER A 652 -12.71 -29.97 -27.20
CA SER A 652 -12.17 -30.72 -28.32
C SER A 652 -12.58 -30.11 -29.65
N CYS A 653 -13.87 -29.76 -29.81
CA CYS A 653 -14.38 -29.06 -30.98
C CYS A 653 -13.64 -27.74 -31.21
N LEU A 654 -13.49 -26.91 -30.16
CA LEU A 654 -12.76 -25.65 -30.22
C LEU A 654 -11.31 -25.85 -30.70
N THR A 655 -10.61 -26.86 -30.16
CA THR A 655 -9.24 -27.18 -30.57
C THR A 655 -9.17 -27.56 -32.05
N THR A 656 -10.07 -28.42 -32.52
CA THR A 656 -10.12 -28.84 -33.93
C THR A 656 -10.40 -27.68 -34.86
N VAL A 657 -11.38 -26.83 -34.53
CA VAL A 657 -11.72 -25.65 -35.33
C VAL A 657 -10.56 -24.66 -35.39
N LEU A 658 -9.94 -24.33 -34.24
CA LEU A 658 -8.80 -23.40 -34.22
C LEU A 658 -7.59 -23.94 -34.98
N ASN A 659 -7.35 -25.26 -34.94
CA ASN A 659 -6.31 -25.89 -35.76
C ASN A 659 -6.64 -25.77 -37.25
N ALA A 660 -7.89 -26.00 -37.65
CA ALA A 660 -8.31 -25.87 -39.05
C ALA A 660 -8.12 -24.44 -39.58
N ILE A 661 -8.42 -23.43 -38.78
CA ILE A 661 -8.14 -22.04 -39.12
C ILE A 661 -6.62 -21.80 -39.24
N ALA A 662 -5.84 -22.22 -38.23
CA ALA A 662 -4.40 -22.00 -38.20
C ALA A 662 -3.66 -22.69 -39.36
N GLU A 663 -4.16 -23.85 -39.81
CA GLU A 663 -3.64 -24.62 -40.94
C GLU A 663 -4.15 -24.10 -42.30
N ARG A 664 -4.90 -22.99 -42.33
CA ARG A 664 -5.52 -22.40 -43.52
C ARG A 664 -6.47 -23.33 -44.27
N LYS A 665 -7.06 -24.31 -43.57
CA LYS A 665 -8.18 -25.12 -44.08
C LYS A 665 -9.47 -24.30 -44.16
N VAL A 666 -9.56 -23.23 -43.37
CA VAL A 666 -10.61 -22.20 -43.43
C VAL A 666 -9.99 -20.91 -43.97
N GLN A 667 -10.59 -20.36 -45.03
CA GLN A 667 -10.12 -19.11 -45.63
C GLN A 667 -10.53 -17.90 -44.77
N PRO A 668 -9.72 -16.84 -44.67
CA PRO A 668 -10.05 -15.64 -43.89
C PRO A 668 -11.42 -15.04 -44.23
N ILE A 669 -11.80 -15.06 -45.51
CA ILE A 669 -13.09 -14.53 -45.97
C ILE A 669 -14.29 -15.29 -45.38
N ALA A 670 -14.16 -16.60 -45.15
CA ALA A 670 -15.21 -17.40 -44.54
C ALA A 670 -15.38 -17.09 -43.04
N ILE A 671 -14.31 -16.64 -42.38
CA ILE A 671 -14.34 -16.18 -40.99
C ILE A 671 -15.04 -14.82 -40.94
N GLU A 672 -14.69 -13.90 -41.83
CA GLU A 672 -15.34 -12.59 -41.93
C GLU A 672 -16.84 -12.71 -42.24
N GLU A 673 -17.21 -13.58 -43.18
CA GLU A 673 -18.60 -13.93 -43.48
C GLU A 673 -19.32 -14.46 -42.23
N PHE A 674 -18.71 -15.39 -41.50
CA PHE A 674 -19.26 -15.92 -40.24
C PHE A 674 -19.49 -14.84 -39.17
N LEU A 675 -18.54 -13.91 -39.02
CA LEU A 675 -18.62 -12.86 -38.00
C LEU A 675 -19.64 -11.77 -38.32
N THR A 676 -19.92 -11.54 -39.61
CA THR A 676 -20.83 -10.48 -40.08
C THR A 676 -22.23 -10.99 -40.41
N ALA A 677 -22.41 -12.31 -40.56
CA ALA A 677 -23.69 -12.91 -40.91
C ALA A 677 -24.73 -12.79 -39.78
N SER A 678 -25.96 -12.41 -40.16
CA SER A 678 -27.13 -12.47 -39.26
C SER A 678 -27.49 -13.90 -38.86
N SER A 679 -27.15 -14.88 -39.70
CA SER A 679 -27.38 -16.31 -39.48
C SER A 679 -26.07 -17.09 -39.67
N PRO A 680 -25.19 -17.13 -38.65
CA PRO A 680 -23.89 -17.78 -38.76
C PRO A 680 -23.95 -19.26 -39.17
N GLN A 681 -25.04 -19.97 -38.83
CA GLN A 681 -25.30 -21.36 -39.21
C GLN A 681 -25.39 -21.58 -40.73
N ALA A 682 -25.80 -20.56 -41.48
CA ALA A 682 -25.95 -20.64 -42.94
C ALA A 682 -24.63 -20.45 -43.69
N THR A 683 -23.57 -20.02 -43.00
CA THR A 683 -22.25 -19.80 -43.61
C THR A 683 -21.48 -21.12 -43.77
N THR A 684 -20.56 -21.16 -44.75
CA THR A 684 -19.70 -22.34 -44.97
C THR A 684 -18.91 -22.71 -43.72
N PHE A 685 -18.41 -21.71 -42.98
CA PHE A 685 -17.66 -21.95 -41.75
C PHE A 685 -18.57 -22.41 -40.60
N GLY A 686 -19.77 -21.86 -40.47
CA GLY A 686 -20.79 -22.33 -39.51
C GLY A 686 -21.15 -23.80 -39.69
N ALA A 687 -21.40 -24.24 -40.94
CA ALA A 687 -21.66 -25.64 -41.25
C ALA A 687 -20.47 -26.56 -40.88
N THR A 688 -19.24 -26.09 -41.09
CA THR A 688 -18.02 -26.82 -40.70
C THR A 688 -17.93 -26.97 -39.18
N ILE A 689 -18.27 -25.93 -38.42
CA ILE A 689 -18.30 -25.98 -36.96
C ILE A 689 -19.38 -26.97 -36.49
N ALA A 690 -20.59 -26.93 -37.06
CA ALA A 690 -21.68 -27.85 -36.73
C ALA A 690 -21.29 -29.32 -36.96
N GLN A 691 -20.56 -29.61 -38.05
CA GLN A 691 -20.01 -30.94 -38.31
C GLN A 691 -19.04 -31.38 -37.22
N HIS A 692 -18.11 -30.51 -36.79
CA HIS A 692 -17.18 -30.83 -35.69
C HIS A 692 -17.88 -30.99 -34.34
N ILE A 693 -18.95 -30.22 -34.08
CA ILE A 693 -19.80 -30.41 -32.91
C ILE A 693 -20.44 -31.81 -32.95
N ALA A 694 -21.05 -32.20 -34.07
CA ALA A 694 -21.66 -33.52 -34.23
C ALA A 694 -20.64 -34.66 -34.01
N GLN A 695 -19.43 -34.52 -34.56
CA GLN A 695 -18.33 -35.47 -34.34
C GLN A 695 -17.89 -35.53 -32.86
N SER A 696 -17.88 -34.40 -32.16
CA SER A 696 -17.45 -34.36 -30.75
C SER A 696 -18.44 -35.04 -29.80
N ARG A 697 -19.71 -35.21 -30.19
CA ARG A 697 -20.75 -35.83 -29.34
C ARG A 697 -20.47 -37.30 -29.01
N SER A 698 -19.74 -38.01 -29.87
CA SER A 698 -19.36 -39.42 -29.65
C SER A 698 -18.11 -39.58 -28.78
N LEU A 699 -17.43 -38.49 -28.41
CA LEU A 699 -16.23 -38.58 -27.56
C LEU A 699 -16.61 -38.91 -26.12
N PRO A 700 -15.84 -39.79 -25.45
CA PRO A 700 -16.03 -40.10 -24.04
C PRO A 700 -15.67 -38.90 -23.14
N LEU A 701 -16.08 -38.95 -21.87
CA LEU A 701 -15.88 -37.85 -20.93
C LEU A 701 -14.42 -37.71 -20.45
N ASP A 702 -13.62 -38.77 -20.58
CA ASP A 702 -12.18 -38.81 -20.29
C ASP A 702 -11.30 -38.62 -21.53
N VAL A 703 -11.86 -38.06 -22.61
CA VAL A 703 -11.08 -37.80 -23.82
C VAL A 703 -9.81 -37.00 -23.52
N ASP A 704 -8.66 -37.54 -23.91
CA ASP A 704 -7.39 -36.81 -23.85
C ASP A 704 -7.36 -35.81 -25.02
N ILE A 705 -7.51 -34.53 -24.71
CA ILE A 705 -7.50 -33.47 -25.72
C ILE A 705 -6.04 -33.06 -25.95
N PRO A 706 -5.46 -33.36 -27.12
CA PRO A 706 -4.06 -33.04 -27.39
C PRO A 706 -3.87 -31.52 -27.49
N ARG A 707 -2.63 -31.09 -27.27
CA ARG A 707 -2.24 -29.70 -27.48
C ARG A 707 -2.47 -29.29 -28.95
N GLY A 708 -3.28 -28.27 -29.17
CA GLY A 708 -3.47 -27.65 -30.48
C GLY A 708 -2.40 -26.63 -30.84
N LYS A 709 -2.52 -26.03 -32.03
CA LYS A 709 -1.69 -24.90 -32.48
C LYS A 709 -1.90 -23.67 -31.60
N ALA A 710 -3.15 -23.41 -31.27
CA ALA A 710 -3.59 -22.26 -30.48
C ALA A 710 -4.14 -22.62 -29.10
N THR A 711 -4.25 -23.91 -28.76
CA THR A 711 -4.88 -24.37 -27.52
C THR A 711 -3.98 -25.25 -26.66
N ILE A 712 -4.11 -25.13 -25.34
CA ILE A 712 -3.38 -25.96 -24.35
C ILE A 712 -4.37 -26.35 -23.24
N LEU A 713 -4.63 -27.65 -23.08
CA LEU A 713 -5.48 -28.16 -22.00
C LEU A 713 -4.80 -27.95 -20.63
N LEU A 714 -5.56 -27.47 -19.65
CA LEU A 714 -5.07 -27.28 -18.29
C LEU A 714 -5.20 -28.61 -17.52
N LYS A 715 -4.11 -29.36 -17.47
CA LYS A 715 -4.08 -30.71 -16.89
C LYS A 715 -4.43 -30.72 -15.40
N GLY A 716 -5.29 -31.67 -15.01
CA GLY A 716 -5.70 -31.88 -13.62
C GLY A 716 -6.69 -30.83 -13.11
N ILE A 717 -7.41 -30.16 -14.01
CA ILE A 717 -8.58 -29.34 -13.73
C ILE A 717 -9.78 -29.96 -14.46
N ASP A 718 -10.75 -30.41 -13.68
CA ASP A 718 -11.96 -31.09 -14.15
C ASP A 718 -13.24 -30.33 -13.75
N VAL A 719 -13.12 -29.05 -13.37
CA VAL A 719 -14.26 -28.23 -12.95
C VAL A 719 -14.19 -26.87 -13.66
N PRO A 720 -15.32 -26.39 -14.23
CA PRO A 720 -15.33 -25.18 -15.03
C PRO A 720 -15.53 -23.94 -14.14
N PHE A 721 -14.52 -23.59 -13.34
CA PHE A 721 -14.59 -22.43 -12.45
C PHE A 721 -14.82 -21.12 -13.22
N HIS A 722 -15.43 -20.14 -12.55
CA HIS A 722 -15.86 -18.83 -13.11
C HIS A 722 -16.91 -18.88 -14.23
N SER A 723 -17.32 -20.07 -14.67
CA SER A 723 -18.40 -20.22 -15.64
C SER A 723 -19.79 -20.10 -15.01
N ALA A 724 -20.81 -19.89 -15.83
CA ALA A 724 -22.20 -19.88 -15.40
C ALA A 724 -22.63 -21.20 -14.72
N ARG A 725 -21.92 -22.32 -14.97
CA ARG A 725 -22.21 -23.63 -14.36
C ARG A 725 -22.12 -23.60 -12.83
N MET A 726 -21.29 -22.73 -12.26
CA MET A 726 -21.11 -22.63 -10.81
C MET A 726 -22.17 -21.77 -10.11
N ARG A 727 -23.04 -21.06 -10.85
CA ARG A 727 -23.98 -20.08 -10.30
C ARG A 727 -24.95 -20.66 -9.27
N PHE A 728 -25.35 -21.92 -9.43
CA PHE A 728 -26.31 -22.59 -8.55
C PHE A 728 -25.88 -22.52 -7.07
N TRP A 729 -24.58 -22.61 -6.79
CA TRP A 729 -24.04 -22.67 -5.43
C TRP A 729 -23.61 -21.32 -4.84
N ILE A 730 -23.72 -20.23 -5.61
CA ILE A 730 -23.30 -18.89 -5.15
C ILE A 730 -24.07 -18.42 -3.91
N PRO A 731 -25.40 -18.62 -3.77
CA PRO A 731 -26.11 -18.23 -2.55
C PRO A 731 -25.59 -18.95 -1.30
N THR A 732 -25.34 -20.27 -1.38
CA THR A 732 -24.78 -21.04 -0.27
C THR A 732 -23.40 -20.51 0.14
N PHE A 733 -22.52 -20.27 -0.84
CA PHE A 733 -21.20 -19.69 -0.57
C PHE A 733 -21.28 -18.28 0.02
N ARG A 734 -22.18 -17.43 -0.51
CA ARG A 734 -22.39 -16.07 0.00
C ARG A 734 -22.82 -16.07 1.46
N ASN A 735 -23.78 -16.91 1.83
CA ASN A 735 -24.25 -16.98 3.21
C ASN A 735 -23.13 -17.41 4.16
N PHE A 736 -22.38 -18.46 3.80
CA PHE A 736 -21.19 -18.86 4.56
C PHE A 736 -20.19 -17.71 4.72
N PHE A 737 -19.91 -16.95 3.66
CA PHE A 737 -18.99 -15.82 3.73
C PHE A 737 -19.52 -14.69 4.62
N LEU A 738 -20.82 -14.35 4.50
CA LEU A 738 -21.45 -13.28 5.28
C LEU A 738 -21.51 -13.58 6.78
N ASP A 739 -21.56 -14.85 7.19
CA ASP A 739 -21.51 -15.24 8.60
C ASP A 739 -20.19 -14.81 9.30
N HIS A 740 -19.15 -14.53 8.51
CA HIS A 740 -17.84 -14.08 8.98
C HIS A 740 -17.57 -12.59 8.74
N VAL A 741 -18.51 -11.86 8.13
CA VAL A 741 -18.36 -10.43 7.81
C VAL A 741 -19.14 -9.60 8.82
N LYS A 742 -18.45 -8.69 9.51
CA LYS A 742 -19.06 -7.68 10.38
C LYS A 742 -19.05 -6.34 9.67
N LYS A 743 -20.18 -5.62 9.70
CA LYS A 743 -20.32 -4.33 9.02
C LYS A 743 -19.32 -3.30 9.55
N GLU A 744 -19.01 -3.37 10.85
CA GLU A 744 -18.12 -2.45 11.55
C GLU A 744 -16.64 -2.65 11.14
N ASP A 745 -16.30 -3.82 10.58
CA ASP A 745 -14.95 -4.16 10.14
C ASP A 745 -14.66 -3.71 8.70
N ILE A 746 -15.66 -3.23 7.95
CA ILE A 746 -15.51 -2.82 6.54
C ILE A 746 -14.92 -1.41 6.44
N ARG A 747 -13.77 -1.29 5.77
CA ARG A 747 -13.06 -0.04 5.52
C ARG A 747 -13.20 0.44 4.09
N LEU A 748 -14.24 1.26 3.86
CA LEU A 748 -14.55 1.80 2.54
C LEU A 748 -13.45 2.71 1.99
N ASP A 749 -12.71 3.41 2.85
CA ASP A 749 -11.57 4.25 2.48
C ASP A 749 -10.39 3.44 1.92
N GLN A 750 -10.28 2.15 2.27
CA GLN A 750 -9.26 1.26 1.73
C GLN A 750 -9.71 0.54 0.46
N LEU A 751 -11.02 0.40 0.25
CA LEU A 751 -11.60 -0.31 -0.89
C LEU A 751 -11.92 0.62 -2.07
N ALA A 752 -12.64 1.72 -1.82
CA ALA A 752 -13.13 2.61 -2.88
C ALA A 752 -11.96 3.26 -3.62
N GLY A 753 -11.95 3.11 -4.95
CA GLY A 753 -10.89 3.61 -5.83
C GLY A 753 -9.61 2.74 -5.88
N ASN A 754 -9.34 1.92 -4.85
CA ASN A 754 -8.10 1.15 -4.76
C ASN A 754 -8.27 -0.33 -5.15
N PHE A 755 -9.37 -0.96 -4.75
CA PHE A 755 -9.64 -2.36 -5.04
C PHE A 755 -10.19 -2.54 -6.46
N VAL A 756 -9.66 -3.49 -7.23
CA VAL A 756 -10.19 -3.85 -8.56
C VAL A 756 -10.73 -5.29 -8.53
N PRO A 757 -12.07 -5.49 -8.39
CA PRO A 757 -12.68 -6.81 -8.42
C PRO A 757 -12.61 -7.46 -9.80
N ASN A 758 -12.41 -8.78 -9.84
CA ASN A 758 -12.35 -9.55 -11.10
C ASN A 758 -13.66 -9.46 -11.92
N VAL A 759 -14.81 -9.37 -11.24
CA VAL A 759 -16.15 -9.39 -11.89
C VAL A 759 -16.34 -8.20 -12.84
N LEU A 760 -15.79 -7.04 -12.50
CA LEU A 760 -15.95 -5.80 -13.27
C LEU A 760 -14.67 -5.34 -13.97
N GLY A 761 -13.48 -5.69 -13.45
CA GLY A 761 -12.21 -5.23 -13.99
C GLY A 761 -12.02 -3.70 -13.91
N LYS A 762 -12.71 -3.04 -12.98
CA LYS A 762 -12.69 -1.58 -12.75
C LYS A 762 -12.54 -1.29 -11.27
N ALA A 763 -12.01 -0.12 -10.91
CA ALA A 763 -11.87 0.31 -9.52
C ALA A 763 -13.23 0.31 -8.81
N PHE A 764 -13.27 -0.31 -7.63
CA PHE A 764 -14.45 -0.46 -6.80
C PHE A 764 -15.03 0.91 -6.45
N SER A 765 -16.34 1.06 -6.61
CA SER A 765 -17.04 2.30 -6.32
C SER A 765 -18.43 2.03 -5.74
N LEU A 766 -18.90 2.97 -4.91
CA LEU A 766 -20.25 2.98 -4.37
C LEU A 766 -21.21 3.81 -5.24
N GLU A 767 -20.73 4.33 -6.36
CA GLU A 767 -21.59 5.10 -7.27
C GLU A 767 -22.63 4.22 -7.96
N LYS A 768 -23.82 4.80 -8.19
CA LYS A 768 -24.97 4.11 -8.76
C LYS A 768 -24.64 3.36 -10.06
N ASN A 769 -23.83 3.96 -10.93
CA ASN A 769 -23.43 3.35 -12.20
C ASN A 769 -22.63 2.06 -12.01
N PHE A 770 -21.72 2.02 -11.02
CA PHE A 770 -20.93 0.83 -10.71
C PHE A 770 -21.83 -0.29 -10.18
N ILE A 771 -22.74 0.04 -9.27
CA ILE A 771 -23.69 -0.92 -8.68
C ILE A 771 -24.64 -1.47 -9.76
N GLN A 772 -25.10 -0.61 -10.68
CA GLN A 772 -25.97 -1.02 -11.79
C GLN A 772 -25.25 -1.96 -12.76
N GLU A 773 -24.00 -1.66 -13.13
CA GLU A 773 -23.19 -2.55 -13.97
C GLU A 773 -22.94 -3.90 -13.28
N ALA A 774 -22.61 -3.88 -11.98
CA ALA A 774 -22.43 -5.09 -11.17
C ALA A 774 -23.72 -5.94 -11.14
N SER A 775 -24.88 -5.30 -10.97
CA SER A 775 -26.18 -5.95 -10.96
C SER A 775 -26.46 -6.66 -12.28
N VAL A 776 -26.26 -5.98 -13.41
CA VAL A 776 -26.48 -6.51 -14.76
C VAL A 776 -25.58 -7.72 -15.05
N ILE A 777 -24.29 -7.64 -14.71
CA ILE A 777 -23.32 -8.72 -14.97
C ILE A 777 -23.61 -9.95 -14.11
N THR A 778 -23.96 -9.74 -12.84
CA THR A 778 -24.15 -10.84 -11.88
C THR A 778 -25.57 -11.41 -11.88
N GLY A 779 -26.56 -10.66 -12.36
CA GLY A 779 -27.98 -10.98 -12.19
C GLY A 779 -28.40 -11.00 -10.71
N SER A 780 -27.79 -10.16 -9.88
CA SER A 780 -28.05 -10.14 -8.43
C SER A 780 -29.28 -9.31 -8.08
N THR A 781 -30.31 -9.98 -7.56
CA THR A 781 -31.53 -9.33 -7.05
C THR A 781 -31.26 -8.39 -5.87
N ILE A 782 -30.21 -8.66 -5.09
CA ILE A 782 -29.80 -7.79 -3.96
C ILE A 782 -29.25 -6.46 -4.51
N LEU A 783 -28.40 -6.51 -5.54
CA LEU A 783 -27.84 -5.30 -6.15
C LEU A 783 -28.91 -4.54 -6.94
N GLU A 784 -29.80 -5.25 -7.63
CA GLU A 784 -30.96 -4.66 -8.30
C GLU A 784 -31.82 -3.84 -7.33
N GLY A 785 -32.13 -4.40 -6.15
CA GLY A 785 -32.87 -3.70 -5.10
C GLY A 785 -32.15 -2.49 -4.49
N LEU A 786 -30.84 -2.32 -4.70
CA LEU A 786 -30.09 -1.11 -4.27
C LEU A 786 -30.07 -0.02 -5.35
N VAL A 787 -30.31 -0.37 -6.61
CA VAL A 787 -30.30 0.56 -7.76
C VAL A 787 -31.65 1.25 -7.93
N HIS A 788 -32.73 0.53 -7.62
CA HIS A 788 -34.10 1.03 -7.52
C HIS A 788 -34.30 1.81 -6.22
#